data_AF-A0A1V6BNM3-F1
#
_entry.id   AF-A0A1V6BNM3-F1
#
_cell.length_a   1.000
_cell.length_b   1.000
_cell.length_c   1.000
_cell.angle_alpha   90.00
_cell.angle_beta   90.00
_cell.angle_gamma   90.00
#
_symmetry.space_group_name_H-M   'P 1'
#
loop_
_entity.id
_entity.type
_entity.pdbx_description
1 polymer ?
#
loop_
_entity_poly.entity_id
_entity_poly.type
_entity_poly.pdbx_seq_one_letter_code
_entity_poly.pdbx_strand_id
1 'polypeptide(L)'
;MDNTVKKSHWPKWLTFKRTLFIVLFLGVTVFLLIYFLGGYKPLVEASNTRPFSKEGFLSYAELEEMAYAEVDKWIDELPYEENDTWETKITSLRYSEQKSALENAVKQERTAADNKRKALAKDVTTLNQEIATLKAERQTKIDGGMAEDDDEIKAIDAQITSKETEIAALNDEIAYWDSEYDRFNQYTMDLFALVLPKRDVYRKNQMLASFTFEKMFENADYAFYFNKRNTMFKLVEKATGVEWYSNPQVPDDFNDTPVNSEIQKSTINLYYIGSKGSTKLYNSYTYSVSDIGEDKDEIQPNFFIKIDGQNNSVQVLYIMEKRGIDYTYFPYRISKERLEEVLARNEQLIEEGLLPEEKRLTAWEISLIKTEYFELKKETMDDGTVREVYYRKGSVSPSDIKLQIRKDLYEYLYVRCGYTQEESERDNAEFNVEIDIAKPKFEIAIEYQLTEYGLKTTLLANSIVETPEYPIANIDILPYFTIAHHSNEGYMIIPDGSGAIMNYNNGKTTYNQYSQRIYGKDLAKKQQIKPSATEQILLPMFATVNLTKQSGLLVDVIQGAPQLLLTADISKRTEAYNKIYYSAFLRESQRVTIGTGWYATEHFKWTKEKVQTDIVLDYYVLKASELTYSQIAKKYRGILMNRYQLTENDTTDKTVLNIDLLGVYDYRNDFLGIGYTDKKTLTTFKQAMEIVDTLTEFQEDINIIFRGWRKEGLIDESFQNMSYSKLLGRKKVLDELIEKLEGLNIDLYPFVNFGEVNQYQERFGRNYYTARDVASDIVQKYPFDPSTYLFDKTKKPIYPVSPRFYERFMQNIVEDYDFGFDNMAFGNLGSAMVGDYKKRNEFTKYSAMLASINSLEMANNRFAKMALYSPYDFALPYTSIALDVPYTSSTYEIFDYSIPFYQMVISGLFDYSGMVVNANDEKGLNFHVMHILETGSNVHFVFSYEDSAKLIQTDYNYYYYTQFSKWLEDVKELTGIINEIGIHGKELMSHELVGINTYRVIYENTHERVTIYLNYSDAVVVADGIAINPLSYVYQKGVL
;
A
#
# COMPACT_ATOMS: atom_id res chain seq x y z
N MET A 1 82.36 56.26 18.65
CA MET A 1 81.82 56.83 17.40
C MET A 1 81.02 55.74 16.71
N ASP A 2 79.76 56.07 16.45
CA ASP A 2 78.87 55.55 15.41
C ASP A 2 78.85 54.05 15.06
N ASN A 3 77.67 53.45 15.24
CA ASN A 3 77.15 52.45 14.32
C ASN A 3 75.62 52.58 14.28
N THR A 4 75.17 53.42 13.37
CA THR A 4 73.84 53.36 12.77
C THR A 4 73.72 52.09 11.92
N VAL A 5 72.53 51.47 11.86
CA VAL A 5 71.85 51.06 10.61
C VAL A 5 70.48 50.38 10.89
N LYS A 6 69.46 51.07 10.38
CA LYS A 6 68.18 50.64 9.76
C LYS A 6 67.15 49.83 10.58
N LYS A 7 66.16 50.56 11.10
CA LYS A 7 64.77 50.06 11.20
C LYS A 7 64.22 49.82 9.78
N SER A 8 64.05 48.55 9.41
CA SER A 8 63.33 48.12 8.21
C SER A 8 61.90 48.67 8.24
N HIS A 9 61.58 49.62 7.36
CA HIS A 9 60.21 49.93 7.00
C HIS A 9 59.68 48.79 6.15
N TRP A 10 58.78 47.98 6.71
CA TRP A 10 58.01 47.04 5.91
C TRP A 10 57.25 47.81 4.82
N PRO A 11 57.32 47.38 3.55
CA PRO A 11 56.64 48.08 2.46
C PRO A 11 55.13 48.09 2.72
N LYS A 12 54.49 49.27 2.58
CA LYS A 12 53.05 49.50 2.80
C LYS A 12 52.14 48.49 2.05
N TRP A 13 52.65 47.87 0.99
CA TRP A 13 51.98 46.81 0.23
C TRP A 13 51.87 45.47 0.98
N LEU A 14 52.85 45.12 1.82
CA LEU A 14 52.82 43.90 2.63
C LEU A 14 51.82 44.01 3.79
N THR A 15 51.75 45.19 4.43
CA THR A 15 50.74 45.49 5.43
C THR A 15 49.35 45.55 4.81
N PHE A 16 49.18 46.14 3.62
CA PHE A 16 47.90 46.09 2.90
C PHE A 16 47.45 44.66 2.56
N LYS A 17 48.36 43.79 2.08
CA LYS A 17 48.05 42.38 1.84
C LYS A 17 47.67 41.64 3.12
N ARG A 18 48.37 41.87 4.24
CA ARG A 18 48.02 41.28 5.53
C ARG A 18 46.66 41.76 6.03
N THR A 19 46.36 43.05 5.92
CA THR A 19 45.06 43.61 6.31
C THR A 19 43.94 43.08 5.39
N LEU A 20 44.16 43.02 4.08
CA LEU A 20 43.21 42.45 3.13
C LEU A 20 42.99 40.96 3.38
N PHE A 21 44.05 40.20 3.71
CA PHE A 21 43.96 38.79 4.03
C PHE A 21 43.25 38.57 5.37
N ILE A 22 43.47 39.42 6.37
CA ILE A 22 42.75 39.38 7.66
C ILE A 22 41.28 39.77 7.45
N VAL A 23 40.97 40.76 6.61
CA VAL A 23 39.59 41.17 6.30
C VAL A 23 38.88 40.11 5.45
N LEU A 24 39.56 39.48 4.50
CA LEU A 24 39.05 38.33 3.75
C LEU A 24 38.89 37.12 4.66
N PHE A 25 39.84 36.85 5.55
CA PHE A 25 39.76 35.75 6.49
C PHE A 25 38.64 35.97 7.50
N LEU A 26 38.51 37.16 8.10
CA LEU A 26 37.37 37.52 8.95
C LEU A 26 36.07 37.51 8.17
N GLY A 27 36.05 38.03 6.94
CA GLY A 27 34.89 38.01 6.07
C GLY A 27 34.45 36.59 5.73
N VAL A 28 35.39 35.70 5.41
CA VAL A 28 35.16 34.27 5.15
C VAL A 28 34.83 33.53 6.44
N THR A 29 35.42 33.87 7.58
CA THR A 29 35.13 33.23 8.88
C THR A 29 33.77 33.65 9.39
N VAL A 30 33.38 34.93 9.24
CA VAL A 30 32.05 35.44 9.54
C VAL A 30 31.04 34.91 8.53
N PHE A 31 31.40 34.78 7.24
CA PHE A 31 30.56 34.15 6.23
C PHE A 31 30.35 32.67 6.54
N LEU A 32 31.39 31.93 6.92
CA LEU A 32 31.33 30.54 7.35
C LEU A 32 30.55 30.43 8.67
N LEU A 33 30.76 31.34 9.64
CA LEU A 33 29.98 31.39 10.88
C LEU A 33 28.51 31.73 10.60
N ILE A 34 28.18 32.61 9.67
CA ILE A 34 26.78 32.89 9.29
C ILE A 34 26.19 31.72 8.47
N TYR A 35 26.99 31.05 7.65
CA TYR A 35 26.58 29.89 6.88
C TYR A 35 26.40 28.63 7.75
N PHE A 36 27.22 28.46 8.79
CA PHE A 36 27.21 27.31 9.71
C PHE A 36 26.42 27.57 11.01
N LEU A 37 26.42 28.79 11.57
CA LEU A 37 25.58 29.18 12.73
C LEU A 37 24.22 29.74 12.31
N GLY A 38 24.13 30.42 11.16
CA GLY A 38 22.83 30.73 10.53
C GLY A 38 22.25 29.55 9.76
N GLY A 39 23.01 28.46 9.65
CA GLY A 39 22.49 27.12 9.40
C GLY A 39 21.70 26.65 10.62
N TYR A 40 20.52 27.23 10.83
CA TYR A 40 19.53 26.69 11.75
C TYR A 40 19.31 25.24 11.37
N LYS A 41 19.49 24.35 12.37
CA LYS A 41 19.02 22.97 12.23
C LYS A 41 17.52 23.03 11.86
N PRO A 42 17.05 22.20 10.93
CA PRO A 42 15.61 22.08 10.72
C PRO A 42 14.96 21.82 12.09
N LEU A 43 14.01 22.68 12.49
CA LEU A 43 13.28 22.50 13.75
C LEU A 43 12.42 21.24 13.73
N VAL A 44 12.06 20.78 12.52
CA VAL A 44 11.27 19.58 12.30
C VAL A 44 12.03 18.62 11.40
N GLU A 45 12.64 17.61 12.00
CA GLU A 45 13.02 16.40 11.30
C GLU A 45 12.02 15.33 11.70
N ALA A 46 11.23 14.87 10.72
CA ALA A 46 10.30 13.78 10.94
C ALA A 46 11.11 12.51 11.28
N SER A 47 11.13 12.13 12.55
CA SER A 47 11.54 10.80 12.97
C SER A 47 10.48 10.24 13.91
N ASN A 48 10.00 9.03 13.61
CA ASN A 48 9.14 8.33 14.54
C ASN A 48 9.84 8.11 15.87
N THR A 49 9.09 8.38 16.93
CA THR A 49 9.48 8.12 18.32
C THR A 49 9.18 6.70 18.76
N ARG A 50 8.44 5.88 17.99
CA ARG A 50 8.09 4.50 18.38
C ARG A 50 9.31 3.58 18.20
N PRO A 51 9.98 3.15 19.28
CA PRO A 51 11.07 2.19 19.15
C PRO A 51 10.52 0.85 18.65
N PHE A 52 11.28 0.16 17.80
CA PHE A 52 10.99 -1.21 17.41
C PHE A 52 11.91 -2.16 18.17
N SER A 53 11.33 -3.21 18.75
CA SER A 53 12.07 -4.28 19.43
C SER A 53 11.57 -5.62 18.92
N LYS A 54 12.52 -6.54 18.68
CA LYS A 54 12.22 -7.95 18.36
C LYS A 54 11.83 -8.76 19.61
N GLU A 55 11.81 -8.16 20.79
CA GLU A 55 11.38 -8.81 22.03
C GLU A 55 9.89 -9.19 21.99
N GLY A 56 9.61 -10.45 22.35
CA GLY A 56 8.25 -11.02 22.39
C GLY A 56 7.73 -11.56 21.06
N PHE A 57 8.57 -11.59 20.02
CA PHE A 57 8.26 -12.24 18.75
C PHE A 57 8.56 -13.74 18.82
N LEU A 58 7.60 -14.56 18.39
CA LEU A 58 7.73 -16.01 18.19
C LEU A 58 8.06 -16.29 16.73
N SER A 59 9.08 -17.09 16.49
CA SER A 59 9.44 -17.61 15.16
C SER A 59 8.44 -18.66 14.69
N TYR A 60 8.39 -18.92 13.38
CA TYR A 60 7.61 -20.05 12.85
C TYR A 60 8.04 -21.39 13.45
N ALA A 61 9.32 -21.61 13.71
CA ALA A 61 9.82 -22.85 14.31
C ALA A 61 9.25 -23.10 15.72
N GLU A 62 9.16 -22.05 16.55
CA GLU A 62 8.52 -22.14 17.87
C GLU A 62 7.02 -22.42 17.75
N LEU A 63 6.34 -21.82 16.77
CA LEU A 63 4.92 -22.11 16.50
C LEU A 63 4.72 -23.55 16.03
N GLU A 64 5.62 -24.06 15.19
CA GLU A 64 5.60 -25.44 14.73
C GLU A 64 5.81 -26.41 15.90
N GLU A 65 6.77 -26.14 16.79
CA GLU A 65 7.01 -26.92 18.01
C GLU A 65 5.77 -26.97 18.91
N MET A 66 5.12 -25.83 19.13
CA MET A 66 3.87 -25.76 19.90
C MET A 66 2.74 -26.58 19.24
N ALA A 67 2.59 -26.49 17.91
CA ALA A 67 1.57 -27.24 17.18
C ALA A 67 1.84 -28.76 17.20
N TYR A 68 3.10 -29.16 17.06
CA TYR A 68 3.50 -30.55 17.24
C TYR A 68 3.21 -31.06 18.64
N ALA A 69 3.45 -30.26 19.69
CA ALA A 69 3.16 -30.66 21.06
C ALA A 69 1.67 -30.95 21.28
N GLU A 70 0.75 -30.27 20.57
CA GLU A 70 -0.68 -30.58 20.61
C GLU A 70 -1.02 -31.88 19.85
N VAL A 71 -0.40 -32.13 18.71
CA VAL A 71 -0.58 -33.38 17.95
C VAL A 71 -0.04 -34.58 18.74
N ASP A 72 1.10 -34.41 19.40
CA ASP A 72 1.77 -35.48 20.16
C ASP A 72 0.95 -35.95 21.37
N LYS A 73 0.00 -35.16 21.87
CA LYS A 73 -0.89 -35.57 22.98
C LYS A 73 -1.77 -36.77 22.62
N TRP A 74 -2.14 -36.94 21.35
CA TRP A 74 -3.13 -37.93 20.92
C TRP A 74 -2.66 -38.81 19.76
N ILE A 75 -1.52 -38.50 19.12
CA ILE A 75 -1.06 -39.24 17.94
C ILE A 75 -0.76 -40.71 18.23
N ASP A 76 -0.24 -41.00 19.43
CA ASP A 76 0.11 -42.36 19.85
C ASP A 76 -1.08 -43.10 20.50
N GLU A 77 -2.20 -42.42 20.74
CA GLU A 77 -3.44 -43.06 21.17
C GLU A 77 -4.02 -43.90 20.02
N LEU A 78 -4.35 -45.16 20.33
CA LEU A 78 -5.00 -46.03 19.35
C LEU A 78 -6.35 -45.43 18.96
N PRO A 79 -6.69 -45.41 17.65
CA PRO A 79 -7.94 -44.82 17.16
C PRO A 79 -9.16 -45.71 17.38
N TYR A 80 -9.01 -46.81 18.12
CA TYR A 80 -10.01 -47.83 18.40
C TYR A 80 -9.82 -48.40 19.81
N GLU A 81 -10.89 -48.93 20.37
CA GLU A 81 -10.88 -49.66 21.65
C GLU A 81 -10.56 -51.14 21.44
N GLU A 82 -10.10 -51.82 22.49
CA GLU A 82 -9.77 -53.25 22.41
C GLU A 82 -10.99 -54.11 22.05
N ASN A 83 -12.18 -53.69 22.47
CA ASN A 83 -13.44 -54.40 22.22
C ASN A 83 -14.10 -54.06 20.87
N ASP A 84 -13.51 -53.17 20.07
CA ASP A 84 -14.04 -52.81 18.77
C ASP A 84 -13.97 -53.98 17.78
N THR A 85 -14.92 -54.00 16.84
CA THR A 85 -14.93 -54.96 15.73
C THR A 85 -13.67 -54.82 14.87
N TRP A 86 -13.24 -55.90 14.21
CA TRP A 86 -12.06 -55.87 13.33
C TRP A 86 -12.22 -54.83 12.21
N GLU A 87 -13.43 -54.68 11.66
CA GLU A 87 -13.76 -53.68 10.65
C GLU A 87 -13.53 -52.25 11.18
N THR A 88 -14.00 -51.95 12.40
CA THR A 88 -13.77 -50.67 13.06
C THR A 88 -12.28 -50.43 13.27
N LYS A 89 -11.53 -51.45 13.73
CA LYS A 89 -10.08 -51.33 13.94
C LYS A 89 -9.33 -51.06 12.63
N ILE A 90 -9.69 -51.74 11.54
CA ILE A 90 -9.05 -51.56 10.23
C ILE A 90 -9.34 -50.17 9.64
N THR A 91 -10.59 -49.73 9.70
CA THR A 91 -11.03 -48.45 9.12
C THR A 91 -10.58 -47.21 9.89
N SER A 92 -10.19 -47.36 11.16
CA SER A 92 -9.73 -46.27 12.02
C SER A 92 -8.21 -46.05 12.01
N LEU A 93 -7.43 -46.94 11.37
CA LEU A 93 -5.98 -46.83 11.27
C LEU A 93 -5.54 -45.51 10.61
N ARG A 94 -4.54 -44.86 11.20
CA ARG A 94 -4.05 -43.55 10.76
C ARG A 94 -2.75 -43.61 9.96
N TYR A 95 -1.83 -44.49 10.35
CA TYR A 95 -0.49 -44.62 9.76
C TYR A 95 0.01 -46.07 9.69
N SER A 96 1.01 -46.33 8.86
CA SER A 96 1.46 -47.69 8.49
C SER A 96 2.03 -48.50 9.68
N GLU A 97 2.59 -47.84 10.69
CA GLU A 97 3.11 -48.48 11.89
C GLU A 97 1.98 -49.09 12.75
N GLN A 98 0.79 -48.48 12.81
CA GLN A 98 -0.40 -49.09 13.46
C GLN A 98 -0.91 -50.32 12.67
N LYS A 99 -0.86 -50.26 11.33
CA LYS A 99 -1.28 -51.35 10.45
C LYS A 99 -0.47 -52.63 10.69
N SER A 100 0.85 -52.51 10.87
CA SER A 100 1.75 -53.66 11.07
C SER A 100 1.39 -54.49 12.31
N ALA A 101 0.93 -53.84 13.39
CA ALA A 101 0.49 -54.53 14.60
C ALA A 101 -0.82 -55.30 14.36
N LEU A 102 -1.78 -54.69 13.66
CA LEU A 102 -3.07 -55.31 13.34
C LEU A 102 -2.93 -56.47 12.33
N GLU A 103 -2.04 -56.35 11.35
CA GLU A 103 -1.71 -57.42 10.39
C GLU A 103 -1.19 -58.67 11.11
N ASN A 104 -0.32 -58.50 12.11
CA ASN A 104 0.18 -59.62 12.90
C ASN A 104 -0.94 -60.28 13.73
N ALA A 105 -1.83 -59.50 14.33
CA ALA A 105 -2.96 -60.02 15.11
C ALA A 105 -3.97 -60.78 14.23
N VAL A 106 -4.39 -60.20 13.10
CA VAL A 106 -5.27 -60.87 12.11
C VAL A 106 -4.64 -62.15 11.59
N LYS A 107 -3.32 -62.14 11.33
CA LYS A 107 -2.60 -63.34 10.89
C LYS A 107 -2.58 -64.44 11.95
N GLN A 108 -2.45 -64.10 13.22
CA GLN A 108 -2.52 -65.07 14.32
C GLN A 108 -3.89 -65.71 14.41
N GLU A 109 -4.97 -64.93 14.39
CA GLU A 109 -6.35 -65.43 14.43
C GLU A 109 -6.68 -66.30 13.21
N ARG A 110 -6.28 -65.86 12.01
CA ARG A 110 -6.41 -66.68 10.79
C ARG A 110 -5.70 -68.02 10.92
N THR A 111 -4.50 -68.03 11.50
CA THR A 111 -3.72 -69.25 11.72
C THR A 111 -4.39 -70.15 12.77
N ALA A 112 -4.97 -69.58 13.81
CA ALA A 112 -5.72 -70.32 14.83
C ALA A 112 -6.97 -70.99 14.24
N ALA A 113 -7.75 -70.26 13.42
CA ALA A 113 -8.90 -70.79 12.71
C ALA A 113 -8.52 -71.93 11.74
N ASP A 114 -7.45 -71.76 10.96
CA ASP A 114 -6.94 -72.78 10.04
C ASP A 114 -6.49 -74.05 10.79
N ASN A 115 -5.78 -73.89 11.91
CA ASN A 115 -5.36 -75.02 12.75
C ASN A 115 -6.54 -75.78 13.34
N LYS A 116 -7.57 -75.07 13.83
CA LYS A 116 -8.80 -75.66 14.39
C LYS A 116 -9.56 -76.48 13.34
N ARG A 117 -9.82 -75.88 12.19
CA ARG A 117 -10.44 -76.53 11.03
C ARG A 117 -9.68 -77.78 10.59
N LYS A 118 -8.34 -77.71 10.48
CA LYS A 118 -7.49 -78.86 10.08
C LYS A 118 -7.52 -79.98 11.11
N ALA A 119 -7.55 -79.66 12.41
CA ALA A 119 -7.67 -80.66 13.47
C ALA A 119 -9.02 -81.40 13.38
N LEU A 120 -10.13 -80.65 13.27
CA LEU A 120 -11.46 -81.23 13.12
C LEU A 120 -11.58 -82.09 11.84
N ALA A 121 -11.01 -81.63 10.72
CA ALA A 121 -10.98 -82.41 9.47
C ALA A 121 -10.19 -83.72 9.60
N LYS A 122 -9.13 -83.74 10.43
CA LYS A 122 -8.38 -84.95 10.75
C LYS A 122 -9.19 -85.92 11.62
N ASP A 123 -9.97 -85.40 12.56
CA ASP A 123 -10.86 -86.21 13.40
C ASP A 123 -11.97 -86.85 12.54
N VAL A 124 -12.58 -86.08 11.63
CA VAL A 124 -13.52 -86.60 10.61
C VAL A 124 -12.86 -87.66 9.73
N THR A 125 -11.61 -87.47 9.31
CA THR A 125 -10.87 -88.49 8.53
C THR A 125 -10.67 -89.78 9.33
N THR A 126 -10.37 -89.67 10.62
CA THR A 126 -10.19 -90.81 11.53
C THR A 126 -11.51 -91.55 11.73
N LEU A 127 -12.60 -90.85 12.02
CA LEU A 127 -13.94 -91.43 12.14
C LEU A 127 -14.40 -92.10 10.84
N ASN A 128 -14.09 -91.53 9.68
CA ASN A 128 -14.38 -92.15 8.38
C ASN A 128 -13.60 -93.46 8.17
N GLN A 129 -12.35 -93.54 8.62
CA GLN A 129 -11.56 -94.78 8.58
C GLN A 129 -12.13 -95.85 9.53
N GLU A 130 -12.59 -95.45 10.72
CA GLU A 130 -13.26 -96.34 11.66
C GLU A 130 -14.59 -96.86 11.10
N ILE A 131 -15.41 -95.98 10.49
CA ILE A 131 -16.63 -96.37 9.79
C ILE A 131 -16.31 -97.34 8.64
N ALA A 132 -15.27 -97.09 7.85
CA ALA A 132 -14.87 -97.99 6.76
C ALA A 132 -14.47 -99.38 7.30
N THR A 133 -13.78 -99.42 8.45
CA THR A 133 -13.42 -100.65 9.14
C THR A 133 -14.67 -101.39 9.65
N LEU A 134 -15.59 -100.68 10.30
CA LEU A 134 -16.88 -101.22 10.77
C LEU A 134 -17.75 -101.72 9.61
N LYS A 135 -17.76 -101.01 8.47
CA LYS A 135 -18.47 -101.44 7.24
C LYS A 135 -17.84 -102.70 6.63
N ALA A 136 -16.51 -102.83 6.66
CA ALA A 136 -15.81 -104.04 6.24
C ALA A 136 -16.07 -105.23 7.18
N GLU A 137 -16.09 -104.99 8.49
CA GLU A 137 -16.45 -106.00 9.51
C GLU A 137 -17.90 -106.47 9.31
N ARG A 138 -18.84 -105.52 9.16
CA ARG A 138 -20.24 -105.78 8.81
C ARG A 138 -20.37 -106.66 7.57
N GLN A 139 -19.68 -106.30 6.48
CA GLN A 139 -19.72 -107.07 5.23
C GLN A 139 -19.15 -108.48 5.40
N THR A 140 -18.03 -108.62 6.12
CA THR A 140 -17.40 -109.92 6.40
C THR A 140 -18.34 -110.84 7.19
N LYS A 141 -19.07 -110.29 8.17
CA LYS A 141 -20.06 -111.06 8.96
C LYS A 141 -21.26 -111.50 8.13
N ILE A 142 -21.76 -110.62 7.25
CA ILE A 142 -22.85 -110.94 6.30
C ILE A 142 -22.41 -112.03 5.30
N ASP A 143 -21.23 -111.88 4.70
CA ASP A 143 -20.67 -112.87 3.74
C ASP A 143 -20.43 -114.24 4.41
N GLY A 144 -20.23 -114.26 5.73
CA GLY A 144 -20.13 -115.46 6.57
C GLY A 144 -21.46 -116.16 6.90
N GLY A 145 -22.60 -115.61 6.45
CA GLY A 145 -23.93 -116.22 6.59
C GLY A 145 -24.82 -115.64 7.70
N MET A 146 -24.44 -114.53 8.35
CA MET A 146 -25.32 -113.79 9.27
C MET A 146 -26.42 -113.03 8.50
N ALA A 147 -27.65 -113.06 9.01
CA ALA A 147 -28.75 -112.28 8.45
C ALA A 147 -28.59 -110.79 8.78
N GLU A 148 -29.06 -109.90 7.90
CA GLU A 148 -28.96 -108.44 8.09
C GLU A 148 -29.68 -107.92 9.35
N ASP A 149 -30.59 -108.70 9.93
CA ASP A 149 -31.35 -108.37 11.14
C ASP A 149 -30.76 -108.96 12.44
N ASP A 150 -29.59 -109.59 12.37
CA ASP A 150 -28.87 -110.13 13.52
C ASP A 150 -28.47 -109.03 14.52
N ASP A 151 -28.53 -109.35 15.82
CA ASP A 151 -28.26 -108.39 16.90
C ASP A 151 -26.82 -107.85 16.86
N GLU A 152 -25.84 -108.62 16.37
CA GLU A 152 -24.45 -108.15 16.19
C GLU A 152 -24.33 -107.18 15.01
N ILE A 153 -25.05 -107.40 13.90
CA ILE A 153 -25.08 -106.49 12.75
C ILE A 153 -25.76 -105.17 13.14
N LYS A 154 -26.87 -105.23 13.88
CA LYS A 154 -27.54 -104.03 14.42
C LYS A 154 -26.66 -103.23 15.37
N ALA A 155 -25.83 -103.89 16.17
CA ALA A 155 -24.88 -103.23 17.05
C ALA A 155 -23.78 -102.50 16.26
N ILE A 156 -23.28 -103.08 15.16
CA ILE A 156 -22.33 -102.43 14.25
C ILE A 156 -23.00 -101.25 13.52
N ASP A 157 -24.24 -101.41 13.03
CA ASP A 157 -25.01 -100.35 12.36
C ASP A 157 -25.33 -99.18 13.31
N ALA A 158 -25.60 -99.45 14.58
CA ALA A 158 -25.76 -98.42 15.62
C ALA A 158 -24.44 -97.65 15.87
N GLN A 159 -23.30 -98.33 15.88
CA GLN A 159 -21.98 -97.69 16.01
C GLN A 159 -21.64 -96.83 14.79
N ILE A 160 -21.94 -97.32 13.57
CA ILE A 160 -21.78 -96.55 12.33
C ILE A 160 -22.66 -95.29 12.39
N THR A 161 -23.94 -95.43 12.72
CA THR A 161 -24.89 -94.30 12.80
C THR A 161 -24.45 -93.27 13.85
N SER A 162 -23.96 -93.72 15.02
CA SER A 162 -23.42 -92.83 16.05
C SER A 162 -22.22 -92.03 15.54
N LYS A 163 -21.28 -92.67 14.84
CA LYS A 163 -20.10 -92.01 14.26
C LYS A 163 -20.46 -91.10 13.09
N GLU A 164 -21.43 -91.46 12.27
CA GLU A 164 -21.97 -90.59 11.20
C GLU A 164 -22.63 -89.33 11.79
N THR A 165 -23.30 -89.45 12.94
CA THR A 165 -23.85 -88.30 13.68
C THR A 165 -22.76 -87.41 14.26
N GLU A 166 -21.69 -88.01 14.80
CA GLU A 166 -20.50 -87.29 15.29
C GLU A 166 -19.79 -86.53 14.16
N ILE A 167 -19.65 -87.15 12.98
CA ILE A 167 -19.11 -86.49 11.79
C ILE A 167 -20.00 -85.32 11.35
N ALA A 168 -21.32 -85.44 11.41
CA ALA A 168 -22.22 -84.33 11.08
C ALA A 168 -22.01 -83.12 12.02
N ALA A 169 -21.90 -83.36 13.32
CA ALA A 169 -21.60 -82.32 14.30
C ALA A 169 -20.22 -81.68 14.10
N LEU A 170 -19.20 -82.48 13.78
CA LEU A 170 -17.86 -81.97 13.46
C LEU A 170 -17.85 -81.16 12.14
N ASN A 171 -18.64 -81.55 11.14
CA ASN A 171 -18.76 -80.80 9.89
C ASN A 171 -19.44 -79.44 10.09
N ASP A 172 -20.44 -79.35 10.98
CA ASP A 172 -21.05 -78.07 11.36
C ASP A 172 -20.01 -77.17 12.07
N GLU A 173 -19.16 -77.73 12.93
CA GLU A 173 -18.07 -76.99 13.58
C GLU A 173 -16.96 -76.59 12.58
N ILE A 174 -16.63 -77.45 11.61
CA ILE A 174 -15.71 -77.13 10.50
C ILE A 174 -16.26 -75.97 9.68
N ALA A 175 -17.56 -75.98 9.33
CA ALA A 175 -18.20 -74.92 8.56
C ALA A 175 -18.16 -73.55 9.29
N TYR A 176 -18.29 -73.56 10.63
CA TYR A 176 -18.08 -72.36 11.44
C TYR A 176 -16.63 -71.85 11.32
N TRP A 177 -15.64 -72.72 11.52
CA TRP A 177 -14.22 -72.32 11.43
C TRP A 177 -13.77 -71.97 10.01
N ASP A 178 -14.39 -72.54 8.97
CA ASP A 178 -14.23 -72.13 7.57
C ASP A 178 -14.71 -70.69 7.37
N SER A 179 -15.91 -70.36 7.87
CA SER A 179 -16.44 -68.99 7.82
C SER A 179 -15.54 -68.00 8.57
N GLU A 180 -15.01 -68.38 9.74
CA GLU A 180 -14.08 -67.54 10.50
C GLU A 180 -12.75 -67.36 9.76
N TYR A 181 -12.19 -68.43 9.19
CA TYR A 181 -10.98 -68.37 8.38
C TYR A 181 -11.15 -67.43 7.19
N ASP A 182 -12.26 -67.57 6.45
CA ASP A 182 -12.56 -66.70 5.30
C ASP A 182 -12.72 -65.25 5.73
N ARG A 183 -13.35 -64.98 6.88
CA ARG A 183 -13.48 -63.63 7.45
C ARG A 183 -12.12 -63.01 7.78
N PHE A 184 -11.23 -63.73 8.48
CA PHE A 184 -9.88 -63.22 8.76
C PHE A 184 -9.00 -63.13 7.51
N ASN A 185 -9.23 -63.98 6.52
CA ASN A 185 -8.55 -63.87 5.23
C ASN A 185 -9.01 -62.62 4.47
N GLN A 186 -10.30 -62.28 4.53
CA GLN A 186 -10.82 -61.03 3.98
C GLN A 186 -10.19 -59.82 4.69
N TYR A 187 -10.13 -59.78 6.02
CA TYR A 187 -9.45 -58.71 6.75
C TYR A 187 -7.96 -58.58 6.40
N THR A 188 -7.29 -59.70 6.10
CA THR A 188 -5.90 -59.68 5.61
C THR A 188 -5.80 -58.97 4.26
N MET A 189 -6.75 -59.21 3.36
CA MET A 189 -6.82 -58.53 2.06
C MET A 189 -7.17 -57.06 2.21
N ASP A 190 -8.11 -56.72 3.09
CA ASP A 190 -8.51 -55.33 3.37
C ASP A 190 -7.33 -54.53 3.94
N LEU A 191 -6.58 -55.11 4.88
CA LEU A 191 -5.35 -54.52 5.40
C LEU A 191 -4.31 -54.36 4.30
N PHE A 192 -4.08 -55.38 3.47
CA PHE A 192 -3.12 -55.31 2.37
C PHE A 192 -3.44 -54.18 1.39
N ALA A 193 -4.72 -53.97 1.05
CA ALA A 193 -5.19 -52.92 0.16
C ALA A 193 -5.09 -51.49 0.76
N LEU A 194 -4.98 -51.37 2.09
CA LEU A 194 -4.93 -50.07 2.77
C LEU A 194 -3.56 -49.39 2.60
N VAL A 195 -3.56 -48.22 1.96
CA VAL A 195 -2.37 -47.37 1.79
C VAL A 195 -2.40 -46.25 2.82
N LEU A 196 -1.52 -46.34 3.83
CA LEU A 196 -1.40 -45.34 4.88
C LEU A 196 -0.05 -44.61 4.79
N PRO A 197 0.00 -43.31 5.15
CA PRO A 197 1.26 -42.60 5.29
C PRO A 197 2.09 -43.19 6.44
N LYS A 198 3.41 -42.93 6.43
CA LYS A 198 4.26 -43.15 7.61
C LYS A 198 3.83 -42.23 8.75
N ARG A 199 4.07 -42.62 10.01
CA ARG A 199 3.72 -41.84 11.21
C ARG A 199 4.20 -40.39 11.11
N ASP A 200 5.45 -40.16 10.72
CA ASP A 200 6.00 -38.80 10.67
C ASP A 200 5.33 -37.92 9.61
N VAL A 201 4.91 -38.52 8.49
CA VAL A 201 4.16 -37.81 7.44
C VAL A 201 2.74 -37.49 7.92
N TYR A 202 2.07 -38.44 8.59
CA TYR A 202 0.78 -38.20 9.21
C TYR A 202 0.86 -37.11 10.27
N ARG A 203 1.87 -37.18 11.16
CA ARG A 203 2.16 -36.20 12.21
C ARG A 203 2.33 -34.79 11.64
N LYS A 204 3.17 -34.64 10.61
CA LYS A 204 3.34 -33.37 9.90
C LYS A 204 2.03 -32.88 9.30
N ASN A 205 1.24 -33.76 8.66
CA ASN A 205 -0.05 -33.37 8.07
C ASN A 205 -1.06 -32.89 9.12
N GLN A 206 -1.12 -33.53 10.29
CA GLN A 206 -2.02 -33.12 11.38
C GLN A 206 -1.59 -31.79 12.00
N MET A 207 -0.28 -31.59 12.19
CA MET A 207 0.28 -30.31 12.63
C MET A 207 -0.04 -29.20 11.62
N LEU A 208 0.16 -29.45 10.32
CA LEU A 208 -0.16 -28.47 9.28
C LEU A 208 -1.66 -28.16 9.20
N ALA A 209 -2.51 -29.14 9.54
CA ALA A 209 -3.96 -29.00 9.60
C ALA A 209 -4.45 -28.27 10.87
N SER A 210 -3.67 -28.24 11.96
CA SER A 210 -4.05 -27.51 13.17
C SER A 210 -3.97 -25.99 12.97
N PHE A 211 -3.15 -25.53 12.02
CA PHE A 211 -3.05 -24.12 11.64
C PHE A 211 -4.25 -23.66 10.81
N THR A 212 -5.28 -23.21 11.53
CA THR A 212 -6.51 -22.62 10.96
C THR A 212 -6.61 -21.14 11.31
N PHE A 213 -7.70 -20.49 10.91
CA PHE A 213 -8.02 -19.15 11.41
C PHE A 213 -8.43 -19.23 12.88
N GLU A 214 -7.52 -18.82 13.77
CA GLU A 214 -7.75 -18.77 15.21
C GLU A 214 -8.31 -17.39 15.59
N LYS A 215 -9.36 -17.35 16.42
CA LYS A 215 -9.88 -16.09 16.95
C LYS A 215 -8.86 -15.51 17.93
N MET A 216 -8.23 -14.39 17.59
CA MET A 216 -7.25 -13.75 18.46
C MET A 216 -7.92 -12.79 19.43
N PHE A 217 -8.81 -11.94 18.92
CA PHE A 217 -9.46 -10.88 19.69
C PHE A 217 -10.92 -10.71 19.27
N GLU A 218 -11.76 -10.21 20.17
CA GLU A 218 -13.13 -9.79 19.85
C GLU A 218 -13.55 -8.60 20.71
N ASN A 219 -14.45 -7.78 20.18
CA ASN A 219 -15.18 -6.78 20.93
C ASN A 219 -16.70 -6.99 20.74
N ALA A 220 -17.51 -5.96 21.05
CA ALA A 220 -18.96 -6.06 20.92
C ALA A 220 -19.38 -6.38 19.47
N ASP A 221 -18.76 -5.72 18.50
CA ASP A 221 -19.21 -5.68 17.10
C ASP A 221 -18.36 -6.55 16.16
N TYR A 222 -17.09 -6.78 16.49
CA TYR A 222 -16.11 -7.40 15.60
C TYR A 222 -15.32 -8.53 16.26
N ALA A 223 -14.92 -9.50 15.45
CA ALA A 223 -13.97 -10.55 15.82
C ALA A 223 -12.82 -10.62 14.80
N PHE A 224 -11.59 -10.65 15.30
CA PHE A 224 -10.37 -10.74 14.49
C PHE A 224 -9.79 -12.15 14.58
N TYR A 225 -9.63 -12.80 13.43
CA TYR A 225 -9.06 -14.12 13.30
C TYR A 225 -7.75 -14.06 12.52
N PHE A 226 -6.76 -14.84 12.95
CA PHE A 226 -5.43 -14.84 12.35
C PHE A 226 -4.95 -16.28 12.15
N ASN A 227 -4.34 -16.55 11.01
CA ASN A 227 -3.73 -17.84 10.71
C ASN A 227 -2.21 -17.75 10.93
N LYS A 228 -1.73 -18.43 11.96
CA LYS A 228 -0.32 -18.41 12.39
C LYS A 228 0.64 -19.06 11.40
N ARG A 229 0.16 -19.86 10.46
CA ARG A 229 0.99 -20.52 9.44
C ARG A 229 1.29 -19.64 8.25
N ASN A 230 0.28 -18.93 7.76
CA ASN A 230 0.38 -18.19 6.49
C ASN A 230 0.18 -16.68 6.62
N THR A 231 0.11 -16.19 7.86
CA THR A 231 -0.06 -14.77 8.24
C THR A 231 -1.30 -14.08 7.67
N MET A 232 -2.22 -14.85 7.07
CA MET A 232 -3.51 -14.36 6.62
C MET A 232 -4.41 -14.09 7.82
N PHE A 233 -5.30 -13.12 7.68
CA PHE A 233 -6.28 -12.83 8.72
C PHE A 233 -7.65 -12.56 8.10
N LYS A 234 -8.67 -12.62 8.95
CA LYS A 234 -10.00 -12.12 8.62
C LYS A 234 -10.61 -11.32 9.75
N LEU A 235 -11.34 -10.27 9.39
CA LEU A 235 -12.20 -9.51 10.27
C LEU A 235 -13.64 -9.96 10.04
N VAL A 236 -14.40 -10.18 11.11
CA VAL A 236 -15.81 -10.58 11.05
C VAL A 236 -16.67 -9.56 11.77
N GLU A 237 -17.67 -9.01 11.10
CA GLU A 237 -18.73 -8.22 11.73
C GLU A 237 -19.77 -9.17 12.32
N LYS A 238 -19.94 -9.15 13.64
CA LYS A 238 -20.74 -10.13 14.39
C LYS A 238 -22.23 -9.99 14.11
N ALA A 239 -22.70 -8.78 13.83
CA ALA A 239 -24.12 -8.51 13.59
C ALA A 239 -24.61 -9.10 12.26
N THR A 240 -23.80 -9.03 11.21
CA THR A 240 -24.16 -9.44 9.84
C THR A 240 -23.55 -10.77 9.43
N GLY A 241 -22.47 -11.19 10.09
CA GLY A 241 -21.65 -12.33 9.68
C GLY A 241 -20.76 -12.04 8.47
N VAL A 242 -20.67 -10.79 8.02
CA VAL A 242 -19.80 -10.39 6.91
C VAL A 242 -18.33 -10.56 7.31
N GLU A 243 -17.55 -11.12 6.39
CA GLU A 243 -16.13 -11.38 6.59
C GLU A 243 -15.28 -10.61 5.57
N TRP A 244 -14.22 -9.96 6.04
CA TRP A 244 -13.17 -9.34 5.22
C TRP A 244 -11.87 -10.11 5.40
N TYR A 245 -11.31 -10.59 4.30
CA TYR A 245 -10.08 -11.40 4.31
C TYR A 245 -8.91 -10.56 3.83
N SER A 246 -7.73 -10.74 4.43
CA SER A 246 -6.48 -10.09 3.99
C SER A 246 -6.08 -10.45 2.55
N ASN A 247 -6.58 -11.60 2.07
CA ASN A 247 -6.23 -12.22 0.79
C ASN A 247 -7.48 -12.87 0.15
N PRO A 248 -7.54 -13.02 -1.18
CA PRO A 248 -8.70 -13.60 -1.86
C PRO A 248 -8.98 -15.04 -1.41
N GLN A 249 -10.26 -15.35 -1.17
CA GLN A 249 -10.73 -16.70 -0.85
C GLN A 249 -11.41 -17.40 -2.04
N VAL A 250 -11.98 -16.60 -2.95
CA VAL A 250 -12.48 -17.07 -4.24
C VAL A 250 -11.26 -17.11 -5.17
N PRO A 251 -11.01 -18.18 -5.94
CA PRO A 251 -9.91 -18.22 -6.90
C PRO A 251 -10.04 -17.17 -8.00
N ASP A 252 -8.91 -16.72 -8.54
CA ASP A 252 -8.90 -15.89 -9.75
C ASP A 252 -9.25 -16.76 -10.95
N ASP A 253 -10.40 -16.53 -11.57
CA ASP A 253 -10.85 -17.27 -12.76
C ASP A 253 -10.57 -16.53 -14.07
N PHE A 254 -9.85 -15.40 -14.01
CA PHE A 254 -9.51 -14.56 -15.16
C PHE A 254 -8.06 -14.75 -15.59
N ASN A 255 -7.09 -14.65 -14.66
CA ASN A 255 -5.67 -14.70 -14.98
C ASN A 255 -4.81 -15.30 -13.85
N ASP A 256 -5.08 -16.57 -13.52
CA ASP A 256 -4.37 -17.31 -12.47
C ASP A 256 -3.06 -17.93 -12.99
N THR A 257 -2.03 -17.10 -13.12
CA THR A 257 -0.65 -17.58 -13.28
C THR A 257 -0.05 -17.87 -11.90
N PRO A 258 0.89 -18.83 -11.74
CA PRO A 258 1.50 -19.11 -10.44
C PRO A 258 2.04 -17.87 -9.71
N VAL A 259 2.63 -16.94 -10.47
CA VAL A 259 3.14 -15.67 -9.94
C VAL A 259 2.00 -14.80 -9.40
N ASN A 260 0.89 -14.69 -10.13
CA ASN A 260 -0.28 -13.95 -9.66
C ASN A 260 -0.89 -14.60 -8.40
N SER A 261 -1.00 -15.94 -8.37
CA SER A 261 -1.52 -16.65 -7.20
C SER A 261 -0.65 -16.43 -5.95
N GLU A 262 0.68 -16.35 -6.12
CA GLU A 262 1.62 -16.05 -5.03
C GLU A 262 1.49 -14.61 -4.52
N ILE A 263 1.35 -13.65 -5.43
CA ILE A 263 1.10 -12.23 -5.09
C ILE A 263 -0.24 -12.10 -4.35
N GLN A 264 -1.29 -12.80 -4.80
CA GLN A 264 -2.61 -12.81 -4.18
C GLN A 264 -2.60 -13.36 -2.76
N LYS A 265 -1.62 -14.20 -2.39
CA LYS A 265 -1.43 -14.73 -1.03
C LYS A 265 -0.61 -13.81 -0.12
N SER A 266 -0.11 -12.69 -0.63
CA SER A 266 0.74 -11.76 0.12
C SER A 266 -0.07 -10.68 0.82
N THR A 267 0.27 -10.38 2.07
CA THR A 267 -0.31 -9.23 2.80
C THR A 267 0.43 -7.93 2.46
N ILE A 268 1.68 -8.04 2.01
CA ILE A 268 2.54 -6.91 1.64
C ILE A 268 3.30 -7.25 0.36
N ASN A 269 3.39 -6.28 -0.56
CA ASN A 269 4.26 -6.34 -1.73
C ASN A 269 5.34 -5.25 -1.63
N LEU A 270 6.60 -5.64 -1.52
CA LEU A 270 7.74 -4.74 -1.49
C LEU A 270 8.31 -4.56 -2.89
N TYR A 271 8.66 -3.33 -3.25
CA TYR A 271 9.38 -3.02 -4.48
C TYR A 271 10.74 -2.42 -4.15
N TYR A 272 11.81 -3.09 -4.53
CA TYR A 272 13.18 -2.61 -4.34
C TYR A 272 13.80 -2.12 -5.64
N ILE A 273 14.78 -1.24 -5.54
CA ILE A 273 15.48 -0.62 -6.66
C ILE A 273 16.61 -1.55 -7.10
N GLY A 274 16.56 -2.02 -8.35
CA GLY A 274 17.63 -2.82 -8.96
C GLY A 274 18.80 -1.97 -9.48
N SER A 275 19.86 -2.64 -9.93
CA SER A 275 21.10 -2.00 -10.40
C SER A 275 20.96 -1.03 -11.58
N LYS A 276 19.87 -1.14 -12.36
CA LYS A 276 19.53 -0.23 -13.47
C LYS A 276 18.48 0.84 -13.09
N GLY A 277 18.13 0.95 -11.81
CA GLY A 277 17.14 1.91 -11.30
C GLY A 277 15.68 1.50 -11.49
N SER A 278 15.38 0.39 -12.18
CA SER A 278 14.04 -0.20 -12.25
C SER A 278 13.67 -0.89 -10.94
N THR A 279 12.40 -0.87 -10.56
CA THR A 279 11.93 -1.60 -9.38
C THR A 279 11.71 -3.09 -9.68
N LYS A 280 11.85 -3.93 -8.67
CA LYS A 280 11.55 -5.37 -8.69
C LYS A 280 10.68 -5.73 -7.49
N LEU A 281 9.69 -6.59 -7.71
CA LEU A 281 8.72 -7.02 -6.71
C LEU A 281 9.26 -8.18 -5.87
N TYR A 282 9.21 -8.03 -4.55
CA TYR A 282 9.30 -9.08 -3.54
C TYR A 282 7.99 -9.12 -2.75
N ASN A 283 7.20 -10.18 -2.88
CA ASN A 283 5.94 -10.36 -2.16
C ASN A 283 6.16 -11.14 -0.84
N SER A 284 5.37 -10.81 0.21
CA SER A 284 5.57 -11.39 1.55
C SER A 284 5.38 -12.91 1.58
N TYR A 285 4.51 -13.44 0.72
CA TYR A 285 4.25 -14.87 0.67
C TYR A 285 5.48 -15.65 0.21
N THR A 286 5.96 -15.39 -1.01
CA THR A 286 7.06 -16.14 -1.65
C THR A 286 8.36 -16.01 -0.86
N TYR A 287 8.68 -14.80 -0.41
CA TYR A 287 10.00 -14.51 0.15
C TYR A 287 10.08 -14.62 1.67
N SER A 288 8.97 -14.82 2.39
CA SER A 288 8.99 -14.97 3.85
C SER A 288 8.05 -16.05 4.39
N VAL A 289 6.82 -16.18 3.87
CA VAL A 289 5.80 -17.05 4.48
C VAL A 289 5.76 -18.46 3.90
N SER A 290 6.02 -18.62 2.60
CA SER A 290 5.91 -19.90 1.91
C SER A 290 6.85 -20.93 2.51
N ASP A 291 6.33 -22.15 2.67
CA ASP A 291 7.05 -23.38 2.99
C ASP A 291 7.59 -24.09 1.74
N ILE A 292 7.35 -23.51 0.56
CA ILE A 292 7.82 -23.98 -0.75
C ILE A 292 8.59 -22.84 -1.43
N GLY A 293 9.84 -23.10 -1.82
CA GLY A 293 10.68 -22.17 -2.57
C GLY A 293 10.26 -22.04 -4.04
N GLU A 294 10.77 -21.02 -4.73
CA GLU A 294 10.54 -20.80 -6.18
C GLU A 294 10.89 -22.05 -7.02
N ASP A 295 11.87 -22.80 -6.54
CA ASP A 295 12.42 -24.01 -7.16
C ASP A 295 11.68 -25.31 -6.72
N LYS A 296 10.54 -25.14 -6.05
CA LYS A 296 9.67 -26.20 -5.51
C LYS A 296 10.36 -27.12 -4.50
N ASP A 297 11.35 -26.58 -3.79
CA ASP A 297 12.00 -27.18 -2.64
C ASP A 297 11.25 -26.82 -1.34
N GLU A 298 11.21 -27.76 -0.39
CA GLU A 298 10.69 -27.45 0.95
C GLU A 298 11.66 -26.49 1.64
N ILE A 299 11.12 -25.37 2.12
CA ILE A 299 11.88 -24.34 2.83
C ILE A 299 11.15 -23.98 4.12
N GLN A 300 11.88 -23.44 5.09
CA GLN A 300 11.27 -22.96 6.32
C GLN A 300 10.74 -21.53 6.14
N PRO A 301 9.49 -21.25 6.56
CA PRO A 301 8.99 -19.89 6.71
C PRO A 301 9.91 -19.05 7.59
N ASN A 302 10.17 -17.80 7.17
CA ASN A 302 11.03 -16.85 7.86
C ASN A 302 10.27 -15.58 8.23
N PHE A 303 9.28 -15.74 9.11
CA PHE A 303 8.53 -14.64 9.71
C PHE A 303 8.40 -14.88 11.21
N PHE A 304 8.08 -13.81 11.92
CA PHE A 304 7.84 -13.84 13.35
C PHE A 304 6.52 -13.16 13.69
N ILE A 305 5.83 -13.65 14.71
CA ILE A 305 4.56 -13.11 15.18
C ILE A 305 4.69 -12.67 16.63
N LYS A 306 4.15 -11.51 16.95
CA LYS A 306 3.95 -11.04 18.32
C LYS A 306 2.47 -10.73 18.54
N ILE A 307 1.90 -11.27 19.60
CA ILE A 307 0.48 -11.09 19.95
C ILE A 307 0.43 -10.25 21.23
N ASP A 308 -0.23 -9.10 21.17
CA ASP A 308 -0.46 -8.21 22.30
C ASP A 308 -1.95 -8.19 22.66
N GLY A 309 -2.30 -9.00 23.67
CA GLY A 309 -3.68 -9.09 24.18
C GLY A 309 -4.16 -7.86 24.94
N GLN A 310 -3.28 -6.92 25.34
CA GLN A 310 -3.71 -5.69 25.99
C GLN A 310 -4.19 -4.66 24.97
N ASN A 311 -3.50 -4.59 23.83
CA ASN A 311 -3.82 -3.66 22.75
C ASN A 311 -4.68 -4.28 21.64
N ASN A 312 -5.07 -5.56 21.78
CA ASN A 312 -5.75 -6.36 20.76
C ASN A 312 -5.04 -6.27 19.40
N SER A 313 -3.71 -6.45 19.41
CA SER A 313 -2.91 -6.35 18.19
C SER A 313 -2.05 -7.59 17.92
N VAL A 314 -1.86 -7.87 16.63
CA VAL A 314 -0.90 -8.86 16.12
C VAL A 314 0.12 -8.12 15.27
N GLN A 315 1.41 -8.26 15.60
CA GLN A 315 2.51 -7.78 14.78
C GLN A 315 3.12 -8.96 14.03
N VAL A 316 3.38 -8.77 12.74
CA VAL A 316 4.08 -9.74 11.89
C VAL A 316 5.35 -9.09 11.37
N LEU A 317 6.50 -9.67 11.72
CA LEU A 317 7.81 -9.30 11.19
C LEU A 317 8.18 -10.28 10.08
N TYR A 318 8.18 -9.80 8.84
CA TYR A 318 8.63 -10.56 7.68
C TYR A 318 10.14 -10.41 7.50
N ILE A 319 10.85 -11.52 7.34
CA ILE A 319 12.22 -11.54 6.81
C ILE A 319 12.11 -12.03 5.37
N MET A 320 12.24 -11.11 4.43
CA MET A 320 12.02 -11.35 3.01
C MET A 320 13.35 -11.55 2.29
N GLU A 321 13.63 -12.77 1.87
CA GLU A 321 14.83 -13.13 1.11
C GLU A 321 14.53 -14.29 0.17
N LYS A 322 15.39 -14.47 -0.85
CA LYS A 322 15.34 -15.70 -1.63
C LYS A 322 15.84 -16.84 -0.75
N ARG A 323 14.95 -17.80 -0.48
CA ARG A 323 15.18 -18.97 0.38
C ARG A 323 15.27 -20.21 -0.50
N GLY A 324 15.93 -21.25 0.00
CA GLY A 324 16.15 -22.50 -0.73
C GLY A 324 17.55 -22.63 -1.33
N ILE A 325 17.76 -23.70 -2.09
CA ILE A 325 19.08 -24.06 -2.63
C ILE A 325 19.39 -23.23 -3.88
N ASP A 326 20.47 -22.46 -3.83
CA ASP A 326 20.95 -21.70 -4.99
C ASP A 326 22.43 -21.98 -5.33
N TYR A 327 22.97 -21.20 -6.27
CA TYR A 327 24.31 -21.41 -6.81
C TYR A 327 25.43 -21.20 -5.79
N THR A 328 25.19 -20.56 -4.64
CA THR A 328 26.23 -20.32 -3.63
C THR A 328 26.54 -21.55 -2.79
N TYR A 329 25.63 -22.52 -2.77
CA TYR A 329 25.84 -23.82 -2.15
C TYR A 329 26.89 -24.67 -2.88
N PHE A 330 27.26 -24.33 -4.11
CA PHE A 330 28.19 -25.18 -4.87
C PHE A 330 29.40 -24.36 -5.30
N PRO A 331 30.63 -24.84 -5.05
CA PRO A 331 31.82 -24.14 -5.48
C PRO A 331 31.79 -24.00 -7.01
N TYR A 332 32.07 -22.80 -7.51
CA TYR A 332 32.31 -22.61 -8.93
C TYR A 332 33.65 -23.25 -9.33
N ARG A 333 34.63 -23.18 -8.42
CA ARG A 333 35.93 -23.85 -8.52
C ARG A 333 36.26 -24.60 -7.23
N ILE A 334 36.75 -25.82 -7.39
CA ILE A 334 37.22 -26.68 -6.29
C ILE A 334 38.42 -27.48 -6.78
N SER A 335 39.46 -27.63 -5.96
CA SER A 335 40.62 -28.45 -6.33
C SER A 335 40.22 -29.92 -6.47
N LYS A 336 40.95 -30.67 -7.30
CA LYS A 336 40.71 -32.09 -7.49
C LYS A 336 40.78 -32.86 -6.18
N GLU A 337 41.82 -32.60 -5.40
CA GLU A 337 42.06 -33.24 -4.12
C GLU A 337 40.90 -32.99 -3.15
N ARG A 338 40.39 -31.76 -3.13
CA ARG A 338 39.29 -31.35 -2.25
C ARG A 338 37.97 -31.98 -2.63
N LEU A 339 37.60 -32.00 -3.92
CA LEU A 339 36.36 -32.65 -4.35
C LEU A 339 36.41 -34.16 -4.08
N GLU A 340 37.57 -34.79 -4.27
CA GLU A 340 37.76 -36.22 -3.99
C GLU A 340 37.70 -36.54 -2.49
N GLU A 341 38.25 -35.67 -1.65
CA GLU A 341 38.11 -35.75 -0.19
C GLU A 341 36.64 -35.69 0.23
N VAL A 342 35.88 -34.71 -0.28
CA VAL A 342 34.45 -34.55 0.05
C VAL A 342 33.66 -35.79 -0.35
N LEU A 343 33.87 -36.33 -1.56
CA LEU A 343 33.17 -37.53 -2.02
C LEU A 343 33.53 -38.77 -1.20
N ALA A 344 34.77 -38.88 -0.70
CA ALA A 344 35.18 -39.99 0.16
C ALA A 344 34.52 -39.97 1.55
N ARG A 345 34.04 -38.82 2.03
CA ARG A 345 33.33 -38.71 3.32
C ARG A 345 32.03 -39.50 3.35
N ASN A 346 31.37 -39.74 2.21
CA ASN A 346 30.14 -40.54 2.18
C ASN A 346 30.35 -41.95 2.76
N GLU A 347 31.45 -42.61 2.40
CA GLU A 347 31.78 -43.93 2.93
C GLU A 347 32.06 -43.86 4.44
N GLN A 348 32.79 -42.84 4.88
CA GLN A 348 33.12 -42.61 6.29
C GLN A 348 31.85 -42.39 7.14
N LEU A 349 30.93 -41.54 6.68
CA LEU A 349 29.69 -41.23 7.40
C LEU A 349 28.78 -42.47 7.56
N ILE A 350 28.81 -43.38 6.58
CA ILE A 350 28.06 -44.65 6.64
C ILE A 350 28.73 -45.62 7.62
N GLU A 351 30.06 -45.74 7.57
CA GLU A 351 30.82 -46.59 8.50
C GLU A 351 30.69 -46.13 9.96
N GLU A 352 30.58 -44.82 10.18
CA GLU A 352 30.35 -44.20 11.50
C GLU A 352 28.89 -44.29 11.97
N GLY A 353 27.97 -44.80 11.13
CA GLY A 353 26.54 -44.90 11.42
C GLY A 353 25.80 -43.57 11.45
N LEU A 354 26.41 -42.49 10.94
CA LEU A 354 25.81 -41.16 10.84
C LEU A 354 24.91 -41.00 9.61
N LEU A 355 25.05 -41.90 8.63
CA LEU A 355 24.24 -41.94 7.41
C LEU A 355 23.80 -43.38 7.13
N PRO A 356 22.55 -43.64 6.72
CA PRO A 356 22.08 -45.00 6.50
C PRO A 356 22.59 -45.59 5.17
N GLU A 357 22.70 -46.92 5.08
CA GLU A 357 23.36 -47.63 3.97
C GLU A 357 22.73 -47.33 2.59
N GLU A 358 21.42 -47.08 2.53
CA GLU A 358 20.71 -46.70 1.29
C GLU A 358 21.15 -45.35 0.70
N LYS A 359 21.89 -44.54 1.45
CA LYS A 359 22.44 -43.26 1.02
C LYS A 359 23.88 -43.36 0.50
N ARG A 360 24.41 -44.57 0.31
CA ARG A 360 25.73 -44.78 -0.31
C ARG A 360 25.77 -44.26 -1.74
N LEU A 361 26.79 -43.49 -2.07
CA LEU A 361 27.06 -43.05 -3.44
C LEU A 361 27.53 -44.22 -4.29
N THR A 362 26.86 -44.42 -5.42
CA THR A 362 27.24 -45.39 -6.44
C THR A 362 28.40 -44.87 -7.28
N ALA A 363 29.15 -45.79 -7.90
CA ALA A 363 30.22 -45.42 -8.83
C ALA A 363 29.72 -44.56 -10.01
N TRP A 364 28.46 -44.77 -10.43
CA TRP A 364 27.82 -43.96 -11.47
C TRP A 364 27.55 -42.52 -11.00
N GLU A 365 27.02 -42.32 -9.79
CA GLU A 365 26.79 -40.98 -9.22
C GLU A 365 28.11 -40.21 -9.03
N ILE A 366 29.17 -40.88 -8.56
CA ILE A 366 30.51 -40.28 -8.45
C ILE A 366 31.02 -39.85 -9.83
N SER A 367 30.85 -40.70 -10.86
CA SER A 367 31.22 -40.35 -12.23
C SER A 367 30.40 -39.15 -12.71
N LEU A 368 29.10 -39.14 -12.48
CA LEU A 368 28.18 -38.08 -12.88
C LEU A 368 28.61 -36.72 -12.31
N ILE A 369 28.97 -36.67 -11.02
CA ILE A 369 29.48 -35.45 -10.38
C ILE A 369 30.75 -34.96 -11.08
N LYS A 370 31.73 -35.84 -11.30
CA LYS A 370 33.03 -35.50 -11.87
C LYS A 370 33.00 -35.16 -13.37
N THR A 371 32.01 -35.66 -14.12
CA THR A 371 31.99 -35.52 -15.58
C THR A 371 30.84 -34.65 -16.09
N GLU A 372 29.65 -34.70 -15.51
CA GLU A 372 28.47 -33.97 -15.99
C GLU A 372 28.23 -32.68 -15.19
N TYR A 373 28.54 -32.67 -13.89
CA TYR A 373 28.31 -31.50 -13.03
C TYR A 373 29.56 -30.65 -12.83
N PHE A 374 30.74 -31.26 -12.92
CA PHE A 374 32.02 -30.58 -12.95
C PHE A 374 32.84 -30.94 -14.19
N GLU A 375 33.78 -30.08 -14.56
CA GLU A 375 34.75 -30.27 -15.63
C GLU A 375 36.16 -30.07 -15.09
N LEU A 376 37.01 -31.09 -15.20
CA LEU A 376 38.40 -31.00 -14.76
C LEU A 376 39.24 -30.21 -15.77
N LYS A 377 39.95 -29.18 -15.31
CA LYS A 377 40.89 -28.37 -16.10
C LYS A 377 42.23 -28.25 -15.39
N LYS A 378 43.28 -28.00 -16.17
CA LYS A 378 44.61 -27.64 -15.64
C LYS A 378 44.74 -26.13 -15.66
N GLU A 379 45.02 -25.54 -14.50
CA GLU A 379 45.15 -24.09 -14.34
C GLU A 379 46.49 -23.75 -13.69
N THR A 380 47.15 -22.71 -14.20
CA THR A 380 48.37 -22.16 -13.62
C THR A 380 47.99 -21.10 -12.59
N MET A 381 48.35 -21.35 -11.33
CA MET A 381 48.10 -20.45 -10.20
C MET A 381 49.03 -19.23 -10.23
N ASP A 382 48.73 -18.20 -9.44
CA ASP A 382 49.53 -16.96 -9.34
C ASP A 382 50.98 -17.20 -8.86
N ASP A 383 51.23 -18.33 -8.19
CA ASP A 383 52.55 -18.78 -7.73
C ASP A 383 53.34 -19.58 -8.80
N GLY A 384 52.77 -19.75 -10.00
CA GLY A 384 53.36 -20.50 -11.12
C GLY A 384 53.17 -22.02 -11.05
N THR A 385 52.46 -22.55 -10.05
CA THR A 385 52.14 -23.98 -9.96
C THR A 385 50.96 -24.35 -10.86
N VAL A 386 51.01 -25.51 -11.51
CA VAL A 386 49.88 -26.04 -12.29
C VAL A 386 49.08 -26.99 -11.41
N ARG A 387 47.80 -26.70 -11.19
CA ARG A 387 46.88 -27.56 -10.41
C ARG A 387 45.72 -28.07 -11.28
N GLU A 388 45.18 -29.22 -10.91
CA GLU A 388 43.95 -29.77 -11.50
C GLU A 388 42.75 -29.24 -10.71
N VAL A 389 41.88 -28.49 -11.37
CA VAL A 389 40.74 -27.78 -10.76
C VAL A 389 39.45 -28.19 -11.46
N TYR A 390 38.45 -28.55 -10.68
CA TYR A 390 37.10 -28.80 -11.18
C TYR A 390 36.33 -27.48 -11.29
N TYR A 391 35.76 -27.26 -12.47
CA TYR A 391 34.88 -26.15 -12.79
C TYR A 391 33.44 -26.63 -12.84
N ARG A 392 32.52 -25.94 -12.17
CA ARG A 392 31.10 -26.30 -12.25
C ARG A 392 30.58 -26.14 -13.68
N LYS A 393 30.03 -27.20 -14.28
CA LYS A 393 29.49 -27.22 -15.65
C LYS A 393 28.12 -26.55 -15.74
N GLY A 394 27.82 -25.97 -16.90
CA GLY A 394 26.45 -25.69 -17.32
C GLY A 394 26.06 -24.23 -17.55
N SER A 395 26.99 -23.27 -17.55
CA SER A 395 26.62 -21.85 -17.46
C SER A 395 27.58 -20.86 -18.11
N VAL A 396 27.03 -19.73 -18.58
CA VAL A 396 27.77 -18.56 -19.09
C VAL A 396 28.30 -17.68 -17.94
N SER A 397 27.68 -17.77 -16.75
CA SER A 397 28.00 -17.03 -15.53
C SER A 397 28.11 -17.96 -14.30
N PRO A 398 28.96 -17.64 -13.28
CA PRO A 398 29.00 -18.35 -12.00
C PRO A 398 27.66 -18.38 -11.23
N SER A 399 26.70 -17.53 -11.58
CA SER A 399 25.35 -17.48 -10.96
C SER A 399 24.36 -18.49 -11.54
N ASP A 400 24.63 -19.02 -12.74
CA ASP A 400 23.65 -19.85 -13.43
C ASP A 400 23.93 -21.33 -13.08
N ILE A 401 22.88 -22.11 -12.80
CA ILE A 401 22.93 -23.56 -12.66
C ILE A 401 21.50 -24.12 -12.81
N LYS A 402 21.34 -25.19 -13.58
CA LYS A 402 20.01 -25.81 -13.80
C LYS A 402 19.45 -26.36 -12.48
N LEU A 403 18.14 -26.22 -12.29
CA LEU A 403 17.44 -26.68 -11.08
C LEU A 403 17.72 -28.15 -10.74
N GLN A 404 17.63 -29.06 -11.72
CA GLN A 404 17.92 -30.48 -11.47
C GLN A 404 19.34 -30.71 -10.97
N ILE A 405 20.32 -30.01 -11.56
CA ILE A 405 21.73 -30.12 -11.17
C ILE A 405 21.93 -29.59 -9.73
N ARG A 406 21.25 -28.49 -9.35
CA ARG A 406 21.28 -27.98 -7.97
C ARG A 406 20.76 -29.02 -6.98
N LYS A 407 19.60 -29.62 -7.27
CA LYS A 407 18.99 -30.64 -6.39
C LYS A 407 19.91 -31.85 -6.24
N ASP A 408 20.47 -32.34 -7.34
CA ASP A 408 21.36 -33.49 -7.32
C ASP A 408 22.68 -33.19 -6.59
N LEU A 409 23.31 -32.05 -6.87
CA LEU A 409 24.55 -31.65 -6.17
C LEU A 409 24.31 -31.44 -4.68
N TYR A 410 23.15 -30.91 -4.27
CA TYR A 410 22.82 -30.77 -2.86
C TYR A 410 22.65 -32.13 -2.18
N GLU A 411 21.88 -33.04 -2.79
CA GLU A 411 21.73 -34.41 -2.29
C GLU A 411 23.09 -35.12 -2.19
N TYR A 412 23.95 -35.01 -3.21
CA TYR A 412 25.23 -35.72 -3.20
C TYR A 412 26.26 -35.09 -2.25
N LEU A 413 26.48 -33.77 -2.32
CA LEU A 413 27.54 -33.13 -1.55
C LEU A 413 27.11 -32.83 -0.11
N TYR A 414 25.92 -32.26 0.09
CA TYR A 414 25.48 -31.84 1.43
C TYR A 414 24.87 -33.01 2.20
N VAL A 415 23.84 -33.66 1.64
CA VAL A 415 23.09 -34.70 2.36
C VAL A 415 23.92 -35.98 2.53
N ARG A 416 24.64 -36.41 1.49
CA ARG A 416 25.37 -37.69 1.49
C ARG A 416 26.84 -37.57 1.86
N CYS A 417 27.48 -36.41 1.67
CA CYS A 417 28.92 -36.21 1.97
C CYS A 417 29.20 -35.22 3.11
N GLY A 418 28.18 -34.58 3.69
CA GLY A 418 28.36 -33.64 4.80
C GLY A 418 29.12 -32.36 4.44
N TYR A 419 29.09 -31.95 3.17
CA TYR A 419 29.68 -30.69 2.71
C TYR A 419 28.92 -29.48 3.27
N THR A 420 29.59 -28.36 3.49
CA THR A 420 28.96 -27.14 4.04
C THR A 420 29.12 -25.91 3.14
N GLN A 421 28.28 -24.89 3.35
CA GLN A 421 28.39 -23.64 2.60
C GLN A 421 29.70 -22.89 2.90
N GLU A 422 30.18 -22.94 4.15
CA GLU A 422 31.49 -22.38 4.52
C GLU A 422 32.64 -23.06 3.76
N GLU A 423 32.51 -24.36 3.48
CA GLU A 423 33.47 -25.09 2.63
C GLU A 423 33.37 -24.63 1.17
N SER A 424 32.17 -24.45 0.61
CA SER A 424 31.97 -23.88 -0.74
C SER A 424 32.60 -22.49 -0.89
N GLU A 425 32.41 -21.62 0.09
CA GLU A 425 32.99 -20.26 0.11
C GLU A 425 34.51 -20.31 0.20
N ARG A 426 35.06 -21.19 1.05
CA ARG A 426 36.51 -21.40 1.17
C ARG A 426 37.12 -21.92 -0.13
N ASP A 427 36.48 -22.91 -0.74
CA ASP A 427 36.98 -23.55 -1.96
C ASP A 427 36.97 -22.54 -3.13
N ASN A 428 35.97 -21.66 -3.22
CA ASN A 428 35.97 -20.55 -4.19
C ASN A 428 37.05 -19.49 -3.88
N ALA A 429 37.22 -19.14 -2.60
CA ALA A 429 38.21 -18.15 -2.17
C ALA A 429 39.65 -18.59 -2.46
N GLU A 430 39.95 -19.90 -2.40
CA GLU A 430 41.27 -20.44 -2.79
C GLU A 430 41.66 -20.03 -4.22
N PHE A 431 40.68 -19.89 -5.12
CA PHE A 431 40.90 -19.56 -6.52
C PHE A 431 40.56 -18.09 -6.87
N ASN A 432 40.50 -17.19 -5.88
CA ASN A 432 40.09 -15.79 -6.03
C ASN A 432 38.75 -15.63 -6.77
N VAL A 433 37.84 -16.61 -6.63
CA VAL A 433 36.48 -16.50 -7.16
C VAL A 433 35.65 -15.73 -6.14
N GLU A 434 35.62 -14.41 -6.31
CA GLU A 434 34.67 -13.55 -5.61
C GLU A 434 33.29 -13.71 -6.26
N ILE A 435 32.46 -14.55 -5.64
CA ILE A 435 31.03 -14.53 -5.92
C ILE A 435 30.48 -13.39 -5.07
N ASP A 436 30.31 -12.21 -5.65
CA ASP A 436 29.67 -11.06 -4.99
C ASP A 436 28.16 -11.33 -4.90
N ILE A 437 27.68 -11.60 -3.67
CA ILE A 437 26.35 -12.13 -3.36
C ILE A 437 25.62 -11.13 -2.47
N ALA A 438 25.59 -9.84 -2.83
CA ALA A 438 24.53 -9.01 -2.29
C ALA A 438 23.21 -9.60 -2.85
N LYS A 439 22.51 -10.41 -2.04
CA LYS A 439 21.15 -10.87 -2.30
C LYS A 439 20.20 -9.88 -1.63
N PRO A 440 19.10 -9.49 -2.29
CA PRO A 440 18.10 -8.65 -1.64
C PRO A 440 17.53 -9.37 -0.42
N LYS A 441 17.78 -8.80 0.76
CA LYS A 441 17.20 -9.19 2.04
C LYS A 441 16.56 -7.98 2.71
N PHE A 442 15.34 -8.18 3.21
CA PHE A 442 14.56 -7.12 3.85
C PHE A 442 13.94 -7.62 5.15
N GLU A 443 13.82 -6.74 6.13
CA GLU A 443 12.97 -6.94 7.31
C GLU A 443 11.87 -5.89 7.31
N ILE A 444 10.63 -6.28 7.57
CA ILE A 444 9.49 -5.35 7.63
C ILE A 444 8.47 -5.87 8.64
N ALA A 445 8.08 -5.04 9.59
CA ALA A 445 6.98 -5.32 10.50
C ALA A 445 5.71 -4.53 10.16
N ILE A 446 4.59 -5.22 10.20
CA ILE A 446 3.24 -4.63 10.15
C ILE A 446 2.45 -5.06 11.37
N GLU A 447 1.72 -4.10 11.96
CA GLU A 447 0.82 -4.33 13.08
C GLU A 447 -0.62 -4.30 12.59
N TYR A 448 -1.43 -5.25 13.04
CA TYR A 448 -2.87 -5.33 12.84
C TYR A 448 -3.56 -5.22 14.20
N GLN A 449 -4.37 -4.17 14.40
CA GLN A 449 -5.05 -3.90 15.66
C GLN A 449 -6.57 -3.91 15.47
N LEU A 450 -7.29 -4.68 16.28
CA LEU A 450 -8.74 -4.62 16.33
C LEU A 450 -9.19 -3.34 17.05
N THR A 451 -9.92 -2.48 16.36
CA THR A 451 -10.47 -1.24 16.92
C THR A 451 -11.97 -1.38 17.20
N GLU A 452 -12.56 -0.38 17.86
CA GLU A 452 -14.02 -0.32 18.06
C GLU A 452 -14.81 -0.14 16.76
N TYR A 453 -14.16 0.21 15.65
CA TYR A 453 -14.80 0.45 14.35
C TYR A 453 -14.41 -0.54 13.25
N GLY A 454 -13.43 -1.40 13.49
CA GLY A 454 -12.91 -2.35 12.50
C GLY A 454 -11.45 -2.69 12.74
N LEU A 455 -10.57 -2.33 11.81
CA LEU A 455 -9.16 -2.71 11.81
C LEU A 455 -8.27 -1.50 11.63
N LYS A 456 -7.20 -1.39 12.43
CA LYS A 456 -6.11 -0.46 12.20
C LYS A 456 -4.85 -1.19 11.80
N THR A 457 -4.13 -0.66 10.82
CA THR A 457 -2.86 -1.24 10.36
C THR A 457 -1.74 -0.23 10.41
N THR A 458 -0.59 -0.64 10.95
CA THR A 458 0.60 0.22 11.06
C THR A 458 1.80 -0.46 10.41
N LEU A 459 2.31 0.13 9.33
CA LEU A 459 3.63 -0.22 8.79
C LEU A 459 4.71 0.48 9.62
N LEU A 460 5.51 -0.29 10.36
CA LEU A 460 6.44 0.23 11.36
C LEU A 460 7.77 0.65 10.71
N ALA A 461 8.04 1.94 10.58
CA ALA A 461 9.21 2.45 9.86
C ALA A 461 10.54 1.98 10.47
N ASN A 462 10.63 1.97 11.80
CA ASN A 462 11.82 1.57 12.55
C ASN A 462 12.09 0.05 12.51
N SER A 463 11.14 -0.74 12.00
CA SER A 463 11.34 -2.18 11.74
C SER A 463 11.99 -2.46 10.39
N ILE A 464 11.97 -1.47 9.47
CA ILE A 464 12.39 -1.69 8.09
C ILE A 464 13.92 -1.79 8.06
N VAL A 465 14.42 -2.95 7.65
CA VAL A 465 15.85 -3.17 7.35
C VAL A 465 15.96 -3.52 5.89
N GLU A 466 16.92 -2.92 5.19
CA GLU A 466 17.12 -3.14 3.76
C GLU A 466 18.60 -3.41 3.47
N THR A 467 18.86 -4.15 2.40
CA THR A 467 20.21 -4.34 1.88
C THR A 467 20.63 -3.06 1.14
N PRO A 468 21.77 -2.41 1.47
CA PRO A 468 22.14 -1.10 0.91
C PRO A 468 22.22 -1.05 -0.63
N GLU A 469 22.57 -2.15 -1.28
CA GLU A 469 22.64 -2.31 -2.73
C GLU A 469 21.26 -2.40 -3.39
N TYR A 470 20.22 -2.72 -2.61
CA TYR A 470 18.84 -2.92 -3.05
C TYR A 470 17.86 -2.08 -2.21
N PRO A 471 17.97 -0.75 -2.22
CA PRO A 471 17.11 0.09 -1.41
C PRO A 471 15.63 -0.09 -1.79
N ILE A 472 14.74 -0.05 -0.80
CA ILE A 472 13.31 -0.17 -1.00
C ILE A 472 12.76 1.14 -1.62
N ALA A 473 11.98 1.01 -2.69
CA ALA A 473 11.26 2.11 -3.31
C ALA A 473 9.90 2.34 -2.64
N ASN A 474 9.05 1.32 -2.64
CA ASN A 474 7.69 1.40 -2.11
C ASN A 474 7.19 0.03 -1.61
N ILE A 475 6.11 0.06 -0.83
CA ILE A 475 5.47 -1.09 -0.20
C ILE A 475 3.95 -0.97 -0.40
N ASP A 476 3.30 -1.95 -1.02
CA ASP A 476 1.84 -2.05 -1.06
C ASP A 476 1.34 -2.65 0.25
N ILE A 477 0.35 -1.99 0.86
CA ILE A 477 -0.22 -2.40 2.15
C ILE A 477 -1.58 -3.04 1.90
N LEU A 478 -1.72 -4.32 2.24
CA LEU A 478 -2.96 -5.09 2.14
C LEU A 478 -3.71 -4.91 0.79
N PRO A 479 -3.05 -5.11 -0.35
CA PRO A 479 -3.64 -4.84 -1.67
C PRO A 479 -4.92 -5.65 -1.96
N TYR A 480 -5.14 -6.75 -1.21
CA TYR A 480 -6.28 -7.65 -1.38
C TYR A 480 -7.34 -7.58 -0.26
N PHE A 481 -7.22 -6.69 0.72
CA PHE A 481 -8.18 -6.62 1.85
C PHE A 481 -9.51 -5.96 1.48
N THR A 482 -9.50 -5.10 0.47
CA THR A 482 -10.63 -4.24 0.03
C THR A 482 -11.20 -4.67 -1.32
N ILE A 483 -11.02 -5.94 -1.68
CA ILE A 483 -11.39 -6.46 -3.00
C ILE A 483 -12.85 -6.87 -3.11
N ALA A 484 -13.36 -6.86 -4.33
CA ALA A 484 -14.62 -7.48 -4.70
C ALA A 484 -14.46 -8.32 -5.96
N HIS A 485 -14.73 -9.62 -5.86
CA HIS A 485 -14.78 -10.52 -7.02
C HIS A 485 -15.80 -10.03 -8.05
N HIS A 486 -15.54 -10.25 -9.34
CA HIS A 486 -16.35 -9.74 -10.44
C HIS A 486 -17.81 -10.24 -10.48
N SER A 487 -18.18 -11.18 -9.61
CA SER A 487 -19.57 -11.61 -9.39
C SER A 487 -20.35 -10.70 -8.43
N ASN A 488 -19.69 -9.72 -7.80
CA ASN A 488 -20.33 -8.77 -6.89
C ASN A 488 -20.56 -7.43 -7.59
N GLU A 489 -21.66 -6.78 -7.23
CA GLU A 489 -22.01 -5.42 -7.63
C GLU A 489 -21.69 -4.43 -6.51
N GLY A 490 -21.36 -3.20 -6.88
CA GLY A 490 -20.90 -2.18 -5.95
C GLY A 490 -20.05 -1.12 -6.61
N TYR A 491 -19.36 -0.33 -5.79
CA TYR A 491 -18.60 0.81 -6.28
C TYR A 491 -17.49 1.23 -5.30
N MET A 492 -16.53 1.98 -5.80
CA MET A 492 -15.44 2.62 -5.06
C MET A 492 -15.60 4.13 -5.08
N ILE A 493 -15.31 4.77 -3.94
CA ILE A 493 -15.22 6.23 -3.82
C ILE A 493 -13.74 6.61 -3.87
N ILE A 494 -13.40 7.45 -4.83
CA ILE A 494 -12.05 7.97 -5.05
C ILE A 494 -12.11 9.49 -4.79
N PRO A 495 -11.44 10.04 -3.76
CA PRO A 495 -11.51 11.47 -3.43
C PRO A 495 -10.61 12.33 -4.35
N ASP A 496 -10.72 12.12 -5.66
CA ASP A 496 -10.02 12.91 -6.67
C ASP A 496 -10.83 14.18 -6.99
N GLY A 497 -10.24 15.35 -6.75
CA GLY A 497 -10.95 16.63 -6.88
C GLY A 497 -12.14 16.73 -5.93
N SER A 498 -13.33 16.98 -6.49
CA SER A 498 -14.58 16.94 -5.73
C SER A 498 -14.90 15.53 -5.22
N GLY A 499 -14.41 14.48 -5.89
CA GLY A 499 -14.72 13.08 -5.66
C GLY A 499 -15.27 12.39 -6.91
N ALA A 500 -15.01 11.09 -7.04
CA ALA A 500 -15.44 10.26 -8.15
C ALA A 500 -15.97 8.90 -7.69
N ILE A 501 -16.90 8.37 -8.47
CA ILE A 501 -17.37 6.98 -8.37
C ILE A 501 -16.74 6.15 -9.47
N MET A 502 -16.24 4.98 -9.08
CA MET A 502 -15.83 3.91 -9.99
C MET A 502 -16.61 2.65 -9.63
N ASN A 503 -17.59 2.30 -10.45
CA ASN A 503 -18.40 1.11 -10.28
C ASN A 503 -17.55 -0.15 -10.45
N TYR A 504 -17.89 -1.19 -9.69
CA TYR A 504 -17.35 -2.51 -9.97
C TYR A 504 -17.73 -2.95 -11.38
N ASN A 505 -16.82 -3.68 -12.02
CA ASN A 505 -17.08 -4.36 -13.29
C ASN A 505 -17.61 -3.45 -14.41
N ASN A 506 -17.26 -2.15 -14.41
CA ASN A 506 -17.81 -1.16 -15.35
C ASN A 506 -17.42 -1.37 -16.83
N GLY A 507 -16.68 -2.43 -17.15
CA GLY A 507 -16.35 -2.85 -18.52
C GLY A 507 -15.21 -2.05 -19.17
N LYS A 508 -14.62 -1.08 -18.48
CA LYS A 508 -13.60 -0.16 -19.01
C LYS A 508 -12.18 -0.76 -19.03
N THR A 509 -12.06 -2.02 -19.44
CA THR A 509 -10.84 -2.85 -19.30
C THR A 509 -9.68 -2.44 -20.22
N THR A 510 -9.91 -1.58 -21.22
CA THR A 510 -8.85 -1.07 -22.11
C THR A 510 -8.13 0.15 -21.56
N TYR A 511 -8.66 0.78 -20.50
CA TYR A 511 -8.07 1.96 -19.90
C TYR A 511 -7.09 1.59 -18.78
N ASN A 512 -6.18 2.51 -18.45
CA ASN A 512 -5.24 2.30 -17.36
C ASN A 512 -5.97 2.33 -16.01
N GLN A 513 -5.45 1.58 -15.03
CA GLN A 513 -5.88 1.74 -13.64
C GLN A 513 -5.69 3.19 -13.18
N TYR A 514 -6.54 3.62 -12.25
CA TYR A 514 -6.34 4.89 -11.57
C TYR A 514 -5.15 4.78 -10.62
N SER A 515 -4.28 5.79 -10.63
CA SER A 515 -3.15 5.86 -9.70
C SER A 515 -2.69 7.29 -9.48
N GLN A 516 -2.77 7.77 -8.23
CA GLN A 516 -2.41 9.14 -7.89
C GLN A 516 -1.86 9.29 -6.47
N ARG A 517 -0.92 10.24 -6.29
CA ARG A 517 -0.36 10.60 -4.98
C ARG A 517 -1.38 11.41 -4.18
N ILE A 518 -1.49 11.12 -2.90
CA ILE A 518 -2.25 11.98 -1.97
C ILE A 518 -1.58 13.36 -1.89
N TYR A 519 -2.40 14.42 -1.81
CA TYR A 519 -1.95 15.83 -1.85
C TYR A 519 -1.21 16.21 -3.13
N GLY A 520 -1.51 15.52 -4.23
CA GLY A 520 -1.04 15.88 -5.56
C GLY A 520 0.45 15.62 -5.81
N LYS A 521 0.96 16.28 -6.87
CA LYS A 521 2.31 16.07 -7.41
C LYS A 521 3.31 16.91 -6.61
N ASP A 522 4.51 16.36 -6.42
CA ASP A 522 5.61 17.09 -5.83
C ASP A 522 6.07 18.24 -6.74
N LEU A 523 5.99 19.48 -6.24
CA LEU A 523 6.44 20.66 -6.97
C LEU A 523 7.96 20.69 -7.19
N ALA A 524 8.76 19.90 -6.47
CA ALA A 524 10.19 19.78 -6.74
C ALA A 524 10.51 18.93 -7.99
N LYS A 525 9.51 18.25 -8.57
CA LYS A 525 9.68 17.47 -9.80
C LYS A 525 9.57 18.36 -11.04
N LYS A 526 10.64 18.41 -11.83
CA LYS A 526 10.67 19.15 -13.11
C LYS A 526 9.91 18.39 -14.19
N GLN A 527 9.00 19.06 -14.89
CA GLN A 527 8.33 18.56 -16.10
C GLN A 527 8.48 19.60 -17.21
N GLN A 528 9.19 19.28 -18.29
CA GLN A 528 9.46 20.22 -19.39
C GLN A 528 8.24 20.41 -20.32
N ILE A 529 7.34 19.42 -20.32
CA ILE A 529 6.11 19.39 -21.12
C ILE A 529 4.94 19.56 -20.16
N LYS A 530 3.96 20.37 -20.54
CA LYS A 530 2.73 20.58 -19.77
C LYS A 530 2.03 19.25 -19.56
N PRO A 531 1.83 18.78 -18.31
CA PRO A 531 1.04 17.59 -18.06
C PRO A 531 -0.45 17.86 -18.37
N SER A 532 -1.22 16.80 -18.59
CA SER A 532 -2.67 16.89 -18.57
C SER A 532 -3.15 17.49 -17.25
N ALA A 533 -4.19 18.34 -17.33
CA ALA A 533 -4.85 18.87 -16.15
C ALA A 533 -5.50 17.71 -15.39
N THR A 534 -5.19 17.60 -14.11
CA THR A 534 -5.69 16.56 -13.20
C THR A 534 -5.92 17.24 -11.86
N GLU A 535 -7.05 16.94 -11.22
CA GLU A 535 -7.33 17.35 -9.86
C GLU A 535 -6.45 16.60 -8.86
N GLN A 536 -6.48 17.02 -7.60
CA GLN A 536 -5.68 16.43 -6.53
C GLN A 536 -6.54 15.61 -5.57
N ILE A 537 -5.92 14.67 -4.84
CA ILE A 537 -6.57 14.03 -3.71
C ILE A 537 -6.42 14.96 -2.50
N LEU A 538 -7.51 15.63 -2.11
CA LEU A 538 -7.54 16.59 -1.00
C LEU A 538 -7.80 15.92 0.36
N LEU A 539 -8.51 14.78 0.35
CA LEU A 539 -8.85 13.99 1.53
C LEU A 539 -8.12 12.64 1.47
N PRO A 540 -7.31 12.27 2.47
CA PRO A 540 -6.51 11.07 2.44
C PRO A 540 -7.32 9.84 2.86
N MET A 541 -8.32 9.48 2.05
CA MET A 541 -9.19 8.33 2.29
C MET A 541 -9.58 7.62 0.98
N PHE A 542 -10.20 6.45 1.08
CA PHE A 542 -11.01 5.88 0.01
C PHE A 542 -12.12 5.02 0.62
N ALA A 543 -13.16 4.69 -0.15
CA ALA A 543 -14.15 3.73 0.30
C ALA A 543 -14.48 2.72 -0.77
N THR A 544 -14.94 1.54 -0.34
CA THR A 544 -15.36 0.45 -1.20
C THR A 544 -16.67 -0.13 -0.66
N VAL A 545 -17.68 -0.23 -1.50
CA VAL A 545 -19.04 -0.65 -1.14
C VAL A 545 -19.43 -1.85 -1.98
N ASN A 546 -19.82 -2.94 -1.31
CA ASN A 546 -20.35 -4.14 -1.93
C ASN A 546 -21.86 -4.22 -1.70
N LEU A 547 -22.63 -3.91 -2.73
CA LEU A 547 -24.09 -3.92 -2.69
C LEU A 547 -24.65 -5.35 -2.66
N THR A 548 -23.96 -6.33 -3.23
CA THR A 548 -24.37 -7.74 -3.18
C THR A 548 -24.33 -8.29 -1.74
N LYS A 549 -23.30 -7.92 -0.97
CA LYS A 549 -23.11 -8.35 0.42
C LYS A 549 -23.71 -7.38 1.44
N GLN A 550 -24.20 -6.21 1.02
CA GLN A 550 -24.67 -5.13 1.89
C GLN A 550 -23.61 -4.73 2.93
N SER A 551 -22.37 -4.53 2.46
CA SER A 551 -21.24 -4.19 3.32
C SER A 551 -20.27 -3.24 2.63
N GLY A 552 -19.39 -2.60 3.41
CA GLY A 552 -18.36 -1.73 2.85
C GLY A 552 -17.27 -1.39 3.86
N LEU A 553 -16.19 -0.79 3.36
CA LEU A 553 -15.10 -0.25 4.17
C LEU A 553 -14.83 1.20 3.76
N LEU A 554 -14.67 2.06 4.76
CA LEU A 554 -14.05 3.38 4.63
C LEU A 554 -12.62 3.27 5.17
N VAL A 555 -11.63 3.57 4.35
CA VAL A 555 -10.22 3.52 4.73
C VAL A 555 -9.69 4.94 4.80
N ASP A 556 -9.18 5.33 5.97
CA ASP A 556 -8.62 6.65 6.23
C ASP A 556 -7.15 6.55 6.63
N VAL A 557 -6.36 7.54 6.21
CA VAL A 557 -4.94 7.63 6.54
C VAL A 557 -4.75 8.52 7.75
N ILE A 558 -4.34 7.93 8.87
CA ILE A 558 -4.05 8.64 10.11
C ILE A 558 -2.66 9.27 10.07
N GLN A 559 -1.69 8.59 9.43
CA GLN A 559 -0.30 9.04 9.38
C GLN A 559 0.38 8.60 8.08
N GLY A 560 1.21 9.49 7.53
CA GLY A 560 2.03 9.20 6.35
C GLY A 560 1.38 9.54 5.00
N ALA A 561 0.23 10.23 4.99
CA ALA A 561 -0.55 10.57 3.80
C ALA A 561 0.27 11.10 2.60
N PRO A 562 1.21 12.07 2.74
CA PRO A 562 1.99 12.57 1.60
C PRO A 562 2.85 11.51 0.89
N GLN A 563 3.13 10.38 1.54
CA GLN A 563 3.93 9.28 0.99
C GLN A 563 3.10 8.19 0.31
N LEU A 564 1.78 8.29 0.34
CA LEU A 564 0.90 7.28 -0.22
C LEU A 564 0.52 7.58 -1.67
N LEU A 565 0.38 6.50 -2.44
CA LEU A 565 -0.21 6.47 -3.76
C LEU A 565 -1.50 5.64 -3.66
N LEU A 566 -2.65 6.23 -3.97
CA LEU A 566 -3.91 5.51 -4.10
C LEU A 566 -3.94 4.82 -5.46
N THR A 567 -4.18 3.52 -5.48
CA THR A 567 -4.38 2.74 -6.70
C THR A 567 -5.77 2.14 -6.67
N ALA A 568 -6.52 2.26 -7.78
CA ALA A 568 -7.83 1.66 -7.93
C ALA A 568 -7.97 1.03 -9.32
N ASP A 569 -8.55 -0.17 -9.36
CA ASP A 569 -8.70 -0.96 -10.58
C ASP A 569 -10.01 -1.76 -10.58
N ILE A 570 -10.46 -2.09 -11.79
CA ILE A 570 -11.66 -2.89 -12.04
C ILE A 570 -11.29 -4.35 -12.35
N SER A 571 -12.27 -5.24 -12.19
CA SER A 571 -12.10 -6.64 -12.57
C SER A 571 -11.90 -6.82 -14.08
N LYS A 572 -11.33 -7.98 -14.47
CA LYS A 572 -11.11 -8.41 -15.87
C LYS A 572 -10.20 -7.50 -16.70
N ARG A 573 -9.47 -6.59 -16.06
CA ARG A 573 -8.33 -5.89 -16.69
C ARG A 573 -7.03 -6.67 -16.50
N THR A 574 -6.72 -7.04 -15.27
CA THR A 574 -5.52 -7.80 -14.91
C THR A 574 -5.80 -9.06 -14.10
N GLU A 575 -6.85 -9.03 -13.28
CA GLU A 575 -7.26 -10.07 -12.31
C GLU A 575 -8.81 -10.14 -12.25
N ALA A 576 -9.37 -11.16 -11.60
CA ALA A 576 -10.82 -11.33 -11.43
C ALA A 576 -11.49 -10.37 -10.41
N TYR A 577 -10.74 -9.46 -9.79
CA TYR A 577 -11.22 -8.60 -8.69
C TYR A 577 -11.19 -7.11 -9.04
N ASN A 578 -12.18 -6.38 -8.54
CA ASN A 578 -12.09 -4.94 -8.34
C ASN A 578 -11.26 -4.69 -7.07
N LYS A 579 -10.37 -3.70 -7.07
CA LYS A 579 -9.45 -3.44 -5.95
C LYS A 579 -9.11 -1.97 -5.80
N ILE A 580 -8.93 -1.54 -4.56
CA ILE A 580 -8.48 -0.19 -4.22
C ILE A 580 -7.62 -0.22 -2.96
N TYR A 581 -6.40 0.30 -3.02
CA TYR A 581 -5.44 0.20 -1.91
C TYR A 581 -4.35 1.29 -1.98
N TYR A 582 -3.56 1.39 -0.92
CA TYR A 582 -2.43 2.32 -0.85
C TYR A 582 -1.07 1.63 -1.05
N SER A 583 -0.20 2.30 -1.81
CA SER A 583 1.23 2.02 -1.87
C SER A 583 2.00 3.10 -1.13
N ALA A 584 2.76 2.72 -0.10
CA ALA A 584 3.64 3.59 0.66
C ALA A 584 5.00 3.73 -0.02
N PHE A 585 5.32 4.91 -0.54
CA PHE A 585 6.64 5.18 -1.11
C PHE A 585 7.60 5.60 -0.01
N LEU A 586 8.70 4.87 0.12
CA LEU A 586 9.76 5.19 1.05
C LEU A 586 10.79 6.13 0.43
N ARG A 587 10.87 6.17 -0.90
CA ARG A 587 11.79 7.00 -1.68
C ARG A 587 11.09 7.65 -2.87
N GLU A 588 11.59 8.81 -3.25
CA GLU A 588 11.08 9.55 -4.39
C GLU A 588 11.97 9.36 -5.61
N SER A 589 11.38 9.40 -6.81
CA SER A 589 12.12 9.21 -8.06
C SER A 589 11.84 10.24 -9.12
N GLN A 590 12.86 10.48 -9.92
CA GLN A 590 12.82 11.33 -11.10
C GLN A 590 13.51 10.64 -12.26
N ARG A 591 12.91 10.78 -13.44
CA ARG A 591 13.55 10.36 -14.68
C ARG A 591 14.59 11.41 -15.07
N VAL A 592 15.82 10.97 -15.31
CA VAL A 592 16.93 11.80 -15.74
C VAL A 592 17.47 11.30 -17.08
N THR A 593 17.75 12.21 -18.00
CA THR A 593 18.34 11.88 -19.30
C THR A 593 19.85 12.11 -19.24
N ILE A 594 20.63 11.10 -19.60
CA ILE A 594 22.09 11.16 -19.66
C ILE A 594 22.52 11.02 -21.13
N GLY A 595 23.35 11.95 -21.61
CA GLY A 595 23.82 12.00 -22.99
C GLY A 595 23.15 13.08 -23.82
N THR A 596 23.52 13.17 -25.10
CA THR A 596 22.99 14.16 -26.05
C THR A 596 22.61 13.48 -27.37
N GLY A 597 21.56 14.00 -28.03
CA GLY A 597 21.10 13.49 -29.34
C GLY A 597 20.72 12.01 -29.29
N TRP A 598 21.16 11.24 -30.28
CA TRP A 598 20.87 9.81 -30.43
C TRP A 598 21.45 8.91 -29.31
N TYR A 599 22.38 9.43 -28.49
CA TYR A 599 22.98 8.70 -27.37
C TYR A 599 22.33 9.04 -26.02
N ALA A 600 21.23 9.80 -26.02
CA ALA A 600 20.48 10.10 -24.82
C ALA A 600 19.83 8.81 -24.27
N THR A 601 20.14 8.48 -23.03
CA THR A 601 19.55 7.34 -22.29
C THR A 601 18.79 7.86 -21.08
N GLU A 602 17.59 7.33 -20.85
CA GLU A 602 16.79 7.69 -19.69
C GLU A 602 17.07 6.72 -18.54
N HIS A 603 17.28 7.26 -17.34
CA HIS A 603 17.51 6.50 -16.12
C HIS A 603 16.60 7.04 -15.01
N PHE A 604 16.21 6.20 -14.06
CA PHE A 604 15.55 6.65 -12.84
C PHE A 604 16.58 6.94 -11.77
N LYS A 605 16.55 8.16 -11.24
CA LYS A 605 17.30 8.54 -10.05
C LYS A 605 16.35 8.54 -8.86
N TRP A 606 16.81 7.96 -7.76
CA TRP A 606 16.07 7.82 -6.51
C TRP A 606 16.72 8.65 -5.40
N THR A 607 15.91 9.08 -4.43
CA THR A 607 16.42 9.63 -3.17
C THR A 607 17.22 8.57 -2.41
N LYS A 608 18.19 9.00 -1.61
CA LYS A 608 19.07 8.07 -0.89
C LYS A 608 18.46 7.63 0.44
N GLU A 609 17.98 8.60 1.20
CA GLU A 609 17.36 8.36 2.49
C GLU A 609 15.94 7.84 2.28
N LYS A 610 15.55 6.86 3.08
CA LYS A 610 14.16 6.43 3.18
C LYS A 610 13.41 7.34 4.14
N VAL A 611 12.11 7.53 3.91
CA VAL A 611 11.25 8.21 4.89
C VAL A 611 11.21 7.43 6.21
N GLN A 612 11.30 8.14 7.34
CA GLN A 612 11.34 7.58 8.69
C GLN A 612 10.02 7.87 9.44
N THR A 613 8.89 7.51 8.82
CA THR A 613 7.55 7.70 9.41
C THR A 613 6.67 6.47 9.24
N ASP A 614 5.82 6.22 10.24
CA ASP A 614 4.90 5.09 10.25
C ASP A 614 3.78 5.42 9.28
N ILE A 615 3.29 4.40 8.59
CA ILE A 615 2.08 4.53 7.78
C ILE A 615 0.95 3.87 8.54
N VAL A 616 -0.02 4.67 8.95
CA VAL A 616 -1.14 4.22 9.78
C VAL A 616 -2.43 4.39 8.99
N LEU A 617 -3.11 3.27 8.75
CA LEU A 617 -4.39 3.20 8.04
C LEU A 617 -5.46 2.66 8.99
N ASP A 618 -6.63 3.30 9.04
CA ASP A 618 -7.77 2.84 9.82
C ASP A 618 -8.92 2.43 8.86
N TYR A 619 -9.38 1.19 9.01
CA TYR A 619 -10.40 0.55 8.19
C TYR A 619 -11.70 0.49 8.99
N TYR A 620 -12.59 1.44 8.71
CA TYR A 620 -13.90 1.54 9.31
C TYR A 620 -14.89 0.66 8.56
N VAL A 621 -15.50 -0.29 9.26
CA VAL A 621 -16.62 -1.05 8.70
C VAL A 621 -17.83 -0.13 8.55
N LEU A 622 -18.42 -0.16 7.35
CA LEU A 622 -19.63 0.58 7.02
C LEU A 622 -20.85 -0.29 7.32
N LYS A 623 -21.80 0.27 8.08
CA LYS A 623 -23.07 -0.39 8.38
C LYS A 623 -23.94 -0.42 7.12
N ALA A 624 -24.93 -1.30 7.07
CA ALA A 624 -25.90 -1.36 5.97
C ALA A 624 -26.64 -0.01 5.74
N SER A 625 -26.83 0.79 6.80
CA SER A 625 -27.41 2.14 6.73
C SER A 625 -26.42 3.22 6.28
N GLU A 626 -25.18 2.87 5.93
CA GLU A 626 -24.08 3.78 5.59
C GLU A 626 -23.46 3.45 4.23
N LEU A 627 -24.20 2.77 3.36
CA LEU A 627 -23.67 2.27 2.08
C LEU A 627 -23.86 3.23 0.91
N THR A 628 -24.43 4.42 1.11
CA THR A 628 -24.46 5.48 0.10
C THR A 628 -23.26 6.41 0.27
N TYR A 629 -22.75 6.98 -0.83
CA TYR A 629 -21.60 7.86 -0.76
C TYR A 629 -21.86 9.15 0.06
N SER A 630 -23.11 9.63 0.15
CA SER A 630 -23.48 10.73 1.04
C SER A 630 -23.40 10.36 2.52
N GLN A 631 -23.83 9.14 2.89
CA GLN A 631 -23.69 8.66 4.28
C GLN A 631 -22.21 8.43 4.65
N ILE A 632 -21.41 7.93 3.70
CA ILE A 632 -19.96 7.77 3.88
C ILE A 632 -19.29 9.13 4.05
N ALA A 633 -19.66 10.15 3.26
CA ALA A 633 -19.18 11.52 3.41
C ALA A 633 -19.52 12.07 4.81
N LYS A 634 -20.75 11.88 5.28
CA LYS A 634 -21.16 12.28 6.64
C LYS A 634 -20.37 11.57 7.75
N LYS A 635 -20.10 10.27 7.58
CA LYS A 635 -19.25 9.51 8.51
C LYS A 635 -17.81 10.03 8.52
N TYR A 636 -17.25 10.29 7.34
CA TYR A 636 -15.89 10.82 7.21
C TYR A 636 -15.77 12.25 7.76
N ARG A 637 -16.77 13.10 7.53
CA ARG A 637 -16.91 14.40 8.20
C ARG A 637 -16.82 14.26 9.72
N GLY A 638 -17.60 13.35 10.30
CA GLY A 638 -17.55 13.09 11.75
C GLY A 638 -16.16 12.65 12.24
N ILE A 639 -15.44 11.85 11.45
CA ILE A 639 -14.06 11.45 11.74
C ILE A 639 -13.12 12.67 11.75
N LEU A 640 -13.19 13.55 10.74
CA LEU A 640 -12.35 14.75 10.68
C LEU A 640 -12.70 15.76 11.77
N MET A 641 -13.99 15.95 12.06
CA MET A 641 -14.44 16.83 13.14
C MET A 641 -13.90 16.38 14.49
N ASN A 642 -13.92 15.08 14.79
CA ASN A 642 -13.34 14.56 16.04
C ASN A 642 -11.80 14.65 16.05
N ARG A 643 -11.14 14.28 14.94
CA ARG A 643 -9.68 14.31 14.83
C ARG A 643 -9.10 15.70 15.06
N TYR A 644 -9.72 16.71 14.45
CA TYR A 644 -9.21 18.08 14.44
C TYR A 644 -10.00 19.05 15.31
N GLN A 645 -11.00 18.57 16.05
CA GLN A 645 -11.88 19.39 16.88
C GLN A 645 -12.58 20.52 16.10
N LEU A 646 -13.07 20.19 14.89
CA LEU A 646 -13.79 21.13 14.04
C LEU A 646 -15.23 21.33 14.54
N THR A 647 -15.71 22.56 14.42
CA THR A 647 -17.10 22.92 14.69
C THR A 647 -17.72 23.55 13.45
N GLU A 648 -19.04 23.45 13.33
CA GLU A 648 -19.78 24.14 12.29
C GLU A 648 -19.78 25.63 12.61
N ASN A 649 -19.06 26.41 11.80
CA ASN A 649 -18.85 27.84 11.99
C ASN A 649 -19.33 28.67 10.80
N ASP A 650 -19.90 28.02 9.77
CA ASP A 650 -20.55 28.74 8.69
C ASP A 650 -21.86 29.36 9.19
N THR A 651 -21.92 30.69 9.13
CA THR A 651 -23.07 31.48 9.58
C THR A 651 -23.76 32.22 8.44
N THR A 652 -23.37 32.00 7.19
CA THR A 652 -23.93 32.75 6.05
C THR A 652 -25.23 32.10 5.58
N ASP A 653 -26.27 32.91 5.40
CA ASP A 653 -27.59 32.49 4.92
C ASP A 653 -27.87 32.94 3.48
N LYS A 654 -26.96 33.74 2.91
CA LYS A 654 -26.96 34.21 1.53
C LYS A 654 -25.64 33.84 0.85
N THR A 655 -25.64 33.87 -0.47
CA THR A 655 -24.45 33.62 -1.29
C THR A 655 -23.38 34.65 -0.97
N VAL A 656 -22.17 34.19 -0.68
CA VAL A 656 -20.99 35.04 -0.50
C VAL A 656 -20.29 35.26 -1.85
N LEU A 657 -19.91 36.51 -2.13
CA LEU A 657 -19.12 36.87 -3.30
C LEU A 657 -17.64 37.03 -2.92
N ASN A 658 -16.80 36.09 -3.36
CA ASN A 658 -15.36 36.16 -3.19
C ASN A 658 -14.72 36.86 -4.40
N ILE A 659 -13.81 37.81 -4.16
CA ILE A 659 -13.20 38.62 -5.21
C ILE A 659 -11.68 38.67 -5.06
N ASP A 660 -10.98 38.10 -6.02
CA ASP A 660 -9.55 38.31 -6.22
C ASP A 660 -9.31 39.67 -6.90
N LEU A 661 -8.99 40.70 -6.11
CA LEU A 661 -8.75 42.06 -6.62
C LEU A 661 -7.28 42.26 -7.00
N LEU A 662 -7.03 42.57 -8.27
CA LEU A 662 -5.68 42.76 -8.80
C LEU A 662 -5.19 44.20 -8.59
N GLY A 663 -4.07 44.34 -7.86
CA GLY A 663 -3.43 45.60 -7.51
C GLY A 663 -2.32 46.03 -8.46
N VAL A 664 -1.08 46.03 -7.98
CA VAL A 664 0.08 46.50 -8.75
C VAL A 664 0.63 45.39 -9.62
N TYR A 665 0.92 45.68 -10.88
CA TYR A 665 1.64 44.79 -11.79
C TYR A 665 2.92 45.46 -12.28
N ASP A 666 3.89 44.65 -12.65
CA ASP A 666 5.13 45.12 -13.24
C ASP A 666 5.17 44.82 -14.75
N TYR A 667 5.87 45.65 -15.50
CA TYR A 667 6.01 45.49 -16.95
C TYR A 667 7.39 45.96 -17.40
N ARG A 668 7.83 45.44 -18.55
CA ARG A 668 9.08 45.88 -19.16
C ARG A 668 8.85 47.21 -19.88
N ASN A 669 9.71 48.18 -19.61
CA ASN A 669 9.72 49.48 -20.28
C ASN A 669 11.15 49.78 -20.76
N ASP A 670 11.29 50.64 -21.76
CA ASP A 670 12.59 51.02 -22.32
C ASP A 670 12.81 52.53 -22.16
N PHE A 671 13.95 52.92 -21.61
CA PHE A 671 14.39 54.31 -21.57
C PHE A 671 15.69 54.46 -22.35
N LEU A 672 15.66 55.23 -23.45
CA LEU A 672 16.81 55.42 -24.36
C LEU A 672 17.44 54.09 -24.86
N GLY A 673 16.62 53.05 -25.05
CA GLY A 673 17.07 51.71 -25.50
C GLY A 673 17.60 50.80 -24.38
N ILE A 674 17.59 51.25 -23.12
CA ILE A 674 17.91 50.43 -21.96
C ILE A 674 16.59 49.97 -21.33
N GLY A 675 16.35 48.66 -21.36
CA GLY A 675 15.18 48.06 -20.73
C GLY A 675 15.29 48.05 -19.20
N TYR A 676 14.18 48.38 -18.53
CA TYR A 676 14.01 48.31 -17.09
C TYR A 676 12.61 47.81 -16.73
N THR A 677 12.42 47.39 -15.48
CA THR A 677 11.11 47.01 -14.96
C THR A 677 10.44 48.21 -14.32
N ASP A 678 9.26 48.58 -14.82
CA ASP A 678 8.42 49.64 -14.28
C ASP A 678 7.14 49.04 -13.69
N LYS A 679 6.38 49.82 -12.90
CA LYS A 679 5.17 49.35 -12.20
C LYS A 679 3.98 50.25 -12.45
N LYS A 680 2.80 49.65 -12.60
CA LYS A 680 1.51 50.30 -12.77
C LYS A 680 0.45 49.62 -11.91
N THR A 681 -0.70 50.27 -11.76
CA THR A 681 -1.83 49.76 -10.98
C THR A 681 -2.95 49.29 -11.91
N LEU A 682 -3.57 48.17 -11.56
CA LEU A 682 -4.87 47.73 -12.09
C LEU A 682 -6.01 48.20 -11.20
N THR A 683 -5.81 48.22 -9.88
CA THR A 683 -6.77 48.73 -8.91
C THR A 683 -6.05 49.40 -7.74
N THR A 684 -6.35 50.67 -7.49
CA THR A 684 -5.87 51.42 -6.30
C THR A 684 -6.81 51.23 -5.10
N PHE A 685 -6.40 51.63 -3.88
CA PHE A 685 -7.28 51.56 -2.70
C PHE A 685 -8.57 52.37 -2.86
N LYS A 686 -8.48 53.54 -3.52
CA LYS A 686 -9.66 54.34 -3.83
C LYS A 686 -10.60 53.63 -4.83
N GLN A 687 -10.04 53.05 -5.89
CA GLN A 687 -10.81 52.29 -6.87
C GLN A 687 -11.43 51.02 -6.26
N ALA A 688 -10.75 50.38 -5.31
CA ALA A 688 -11.30 49.27 -4.55
C ALA A 688 -12.57 49.70 -3.78
N MET A 689 -12.54 50.87 -3.13
CA MET A 689 -13.73 51.43 -2.47
C MET A 689 -14.88 51.69 -3.43
N GLU A 690 -14.60 52.14 -4.67
CA GLU A 690 -15.62 52.38 -5.72
C GLU A 690 -16.23 51.07 -6.24
N ILE A 691 -15.41 50.02 -6.42
CA ILE A 691 -15.90 48.67 -6.76
C ILE A 691 -16.83 48.17 -5.66
N VAL A 692 -16.44 48.33 -4.40
CA VAL A 692 -17.25 47.92 -3.25
C VAL A 692 -18.55 48.70 -3.20
N ASP A 693 -18.54 50.02 -3.38
CA ASP A 693 -19.78 50.81 -3.45
C ASP A 693 -20.75 50.24 -4.49
N THR A 694 -20.24 49.92 -5.68
CA THR A 694 -21.05 49.38 -6.78
C THR A 694 -21.63 48.00 -6.46
N LEU A 695 -20.83 47.12 -5.84
CA LEU A 695 -21.27 45.75 -5.52
C LEU A 695 -22.27 45.74 -4.37
N THR A 696 -22.08 46.59 -3.36
CA THR A 696 -22.98 46.68 -2.20
C THR A 696 -24.38 47.20 -2.53
N GLU A 697 -24.61 47.68 -3.76
CA GLU A 697 -25.96 48.03 -4.23
C GLU A 697 -26.88 46.80 -4.40
N PHE A 698 -26.31 45.60 -4.60
CA PHE A 698 -27.10 44.38 -4.85
C PHE A 698 -26.55 43.11 -4.16
N GLN A 699 -25.37 43.16 -3.56
CA GLN A 699 -24.73 42.03 -2.88
C GLN A 699 -24.29 42.45 -1.47
N GLU A 700 -24.74 41.71 -0.46
CA GLU A 700 -24.44 42.01 0.95
C GLU A 700 -23.11 41.37 1.38
N ASP A 701 -23.00 40.04 1.26
CA ASP A 701 -21.84 39.29 1.73
C ASP A 701 -20.73 39.25 0.68
N ILE A 702 -19.60 39.90 0.98
CA ILE A 702 -18.45 40.04 0.08
C ILE A 702 -17.17 39.75 0.85
N ASN A 703 -16.26 38.99 0.22
CA ASN A 703 -14.87 38.82 0.66
C ASN A 703 -13.93 39.35 -0.41
N ILE A 704 -12.91 40.12 -0.01
CA ILE A 704 -11.91 40.66 -0.92
C ILE A 704 -10.57 40.02 -0.65
N ILE A 705 -10.00 39.37 -1.66
CA ILE A 705 -8.64 38.86 -1.66
C ILE A 705 -7.78 39.81 -2.48
N PHE A 706 -6.93 40.59 -1.82
CA PHE A 706 -6.14 41.61 -2.51
C PHE A 706 -4.81 41.03 -3.00
N ARG A 707 -4.68 40.80 -4.30
CA ARG A 707 -3.43 40.35 -4.95
C ARG A 707 -2.60 41.53 -5.43
N GLY A 708 -1.29 41.44 -5.28
CA GLY A 708 -0.38 42.52 -5.70
C GLY A 708 -0.49 43.80 -4.86
N TRP A 709 -0.90 43.66 -3.59
CA TRP A 709 -0.98 44.75 -2.61
C TRP A 709 0.42 45.19 -2.13
N ARG A 710 1.39 44.28 -2.13
CA ARG A 710 2.78 44.53 -1.71
C ARG A 710 3.51 45.44 -2.70
N LYS A 711 4.59 46.06 -2.25
CA LYS A 711 5.49 46.90 -3.06
C LYS A 711 5.98 46.18 -4.32
N GLU A 712 6.14 44.87 -4.24
CA GLU A 712 6.60 43.99 -5.31
C GLU A 712 5.58 43.90 -6.45
N GLY A 713 4.28 43.96 -6.13
CA GLY A 713 3.17 43.81 -7.07
C GLY A 713 2.74 42.34 -7.21
N LEU A 714 2.18 41.98 -8.36
CA LEU A 714 1.72 40.62 -8.69
C LEU A 714 2.85 39.59 -8.84
N ILE A 715 4.12 40.02 -8.82
CA ILE A 715 5.25 39.10 -8.79
C ILE A 715 5.39 38.52 -7.38
N ASP A 716 5.53 37.20 -7.29
CA ASP A 716 5.71 36.54 -6.00
C ASP A 716 7.17 36.65 -5.54
N GLU A 717 7.38 37.31 -4.40
CA GLU A 717 8.68 37.39 -3.73
C GLU A 717 8.61 36.88 -2.28
N SER A 718 9.72 36.37 -1.76
CA SER A 718 9.84 35.93 -0.36
C SER A 718 9.66 37.09 0.65
N PHE A 719 9.66 36.76 1.95
CA PHE A 719 9.05 37.58 3.01
C PHE A 719 10.09 38.20 3.94
N GLN A 720 11.07 38.99 3.48
CA GLN A 720 12.04 39.59 4.40
C GLN A 720 11.76 41.06 4.75
N ASN A 721 11.15 41.83 3.85
CA ASN A 721 10.85 43.24 4.09
C ASN A 721 9.45 43.55 3.57
N MET A 722 8.43 43.10 4.29
CA MET A 722 7.06 43.29 3.85
C MET A 722 6.68 44.78 3.87
N SER A 723 6.12 45.28 2.78
CA SER A 723 5.54 46.62 2.71
C SER A 723 4.47 46.68 1.63
N TYR A 724 3.39 47.44 1.87
CA TYR A 724 2.39 47.70 0.85
C TYR A 724 2.93 48.66 -0.22
N SER A 725 2.39 48.58 -1.44
CA SER A 725 2.77 49.48 -2.52
C SER A 725 2.14 50.86 -2.37
N LYS A 726 2.98 51.89 -2.26
CA LYS A 726 2.54 53.30 -2.25
C LYS A 726 1.89 53.76 -3.57
N LEU A 727 1.99 52.96 -4.64
CA LEU A 727 1.28 53.20 -5.90
C LEU A 727 -0.23 53.00 -5.75
N LEU A 728 -0.67 52.14 -4.81
CA LEU A 728 -2.08 51.87 -4.55
C LEU A 728 -2.76 53.00 -3.76
N GLY A 729 -1.96 53.77 -3.00
CA GLY A 729 -2.43 54.87 -2.17
C GLY A 729 -1.46 55.15 -1.01
N ARG A 730 -1.68 56.27 -0.31
CA ARG A 730 -0.96 56.56 0.94
C ARG A 730 -1.67 55.85 2.11
N LYS A 731 -0.96 55.65 3.23
CA LYS A 731 -1.50 55.01 4.46
C LYS A 731 -2.88 55.52 4.85
N LYS A 732 -3.12 56.83 4.79
CA LYS A 732 -4.45 57.41 5.07
C LYS A 732 -5.57 56.82 4.20
N VAL A 733 -5.34 56.64 2.91
CA VAL A 733 -6.34 56.06 1.98
C VAL A 733 -6.51 54.56 2.22
N LEU A 734 -5.44 53.89 2.66
CA LEU A 734 -5.51 52.49 3.08
C LEU A 734 -6.38 52.34 4.33
N ASP A 735 -6.20 53.21 5.31
CA ASP A 735 -6.99 53.23 6.54
C ASP A 735 -8.45 53.55 6.26
N GLU A 736 -8.72 54.51 5.36
CA GLU A 736 -10.07 54.79 4.87
C GLU A 736 -10.73 53.57 4.20
N LEU A 737 -9.96 52.77 3.43
CA LEU A 737 -10.45 51.51 2.87
C LEU A 737 -10.77 50.50 3.99
N ILE A 738 -9.85 50.28 4.92
CA ILE A 738 -10.02 49.33 6.03
C ILE A 738 -11.26 49.68 6.86
N GLU A 739 -11.35 50.93 7.34
CA GLU A 739 -12.49 51.41 8.13
C GLU A 739 -13.82 51.26 7.38
N LYS A 740 -13.82 51.50 6.06
CA LYS A 740 -15.01 51.31 5.23
C LYS A 740 -15.41 49.84 5.15
N LEU A 741 -14.47 48.94 4.89
CA LEU A 741 -14.75 47.51 4.78
C LEU A 741 -15.22 46.93 6.13
N GLU A 742 -14.58 47.31 7.24
CA GLU A 742 -15.01 46.95 8.59
C GLU A 742 -16.44 47.45 8.88
N GLY A 743 -16.76 48.70 8.52
CA GLY A 743 -18.09 49.28 8.68
C GLY A 743 -19.18 48.60 7.84
N LEU A 744 -18.80 47.92 6.76
CA LEU A 744 -19.67 47.14 5.89
C LEU A 744 -19.63 45.63 6.19
N ASN A 745 -18.85 45.19 7.20
CA ASN A 745 -18.61 43.78 7.51
C ASN A 745 -18.04 42.97 6.33
N ILE A 746 -17.19 43.60 5.52
CA ILE A 746 -16.49 42.96 4.39
C ILE A 746 -15.08 42.58 4.84
N ASP A 747 -14.75 41.29 4.75
CA ASP A 747 -13.42 40.82 5.11
C ASP A 747 -12.40 41.11 3.97
N LEU A 748 -11.25 41.68 4.34
CA LEU A 748 -10.14 41.91 3.43
C LEU A 748 -8.96 40.99 3.75
N TYR A 749 -8.58 40.14 2.80
CA TYR A 749 -7.50 39.19 2.88
C TYR A 749 -6.35 39.59 1.94
N PRO A 750 -5.25 40.18 2.44
CA PRO A 750 -4.06 40.39 1.62
C PRO A 750 -3.44 39.05 1.21
N PHE A 751 -3.20 38.86 -0.08
CA PHE A 751 -2.69 37.59 -0.61
C PHE A 751 -1.16 37.51 -0.63
N VAL A 752 -0.63 36.34 -0.29
CA VAL A 752 0.75 35.95 -0.58
C VAL A 752 0.84 34.48 -1.03
N ASN A 753 1.75 34.19 -1.96
CA ASN A 753 2.09 32.83 -2.36
C ASN A 753 3.30 32.31 -1.56
N PHE A 754 3.13 31.18 -0.87
CA PHE A 754 4.11 30.68 0.09
C PHE A 754 4.99 29.53 -0.47
N GLY A 755 4.40 28.67 -1.30
CA GLY A 755 5.06 27.46 -1.82
C GLY A 755 5.94 27.70 -3.05
N GLU A 756 5.66 28.75 -3.83
CA GLU A 756 6.44 29.10 -5.02
C GLU A 756 6.65 30.62 -5.09
N VAL A 757 7.85 31.05 -5.50
CA VAL A 757 8.19 32.48 -5.66
C VAL A 757 8.96 32.71 -6.96
N ASN A 758 8.92 33.92 -7.50
CA ASN A 758 9.76 34.34 -8.63
C ASN A 758 11.13 34.86 -8.18
N GLN A 759 11.21 35.52 -7.02
CA GLN A 759 12.45 36.09 -6.49
C GLN A 759 12.57 35.96 -4.97
N TYR A 760 13.81 35.99 -4.47
CA TYR A 760 14.11 35.96 -3.05
C TYR A 760 14.73 37.27 -2.60
N GLN A 761 14.24 37.82 -1.50
CA GLN A 761 14.75 39.04 -0.85
C GLN A 761 15.98 38.76 0.03
N GLU A 762 16.18 37.51 0.44
CA GLU A 762 17.23 37.10 1.37
C GLU A 762 18.63 37.10 0.75
N ARG A 763 19.64 37.40 1.58
CA ARG A 763 21.06 37.59 1.20
C ARG A 763 21.77 36.40 0.52
N PHE A 764 21.13 35.23 0.41
CA PHE A 764 21.65 34.06 -0.31
C PHE A 764 20.83 33.67 -1.55
N GLY A 765 19.67 34.31 -1.74
CA GLY A 765 18.79 34.15 -2.89
C GLY A 765 18.42 32.70 -3.23
N ARG A 766 18.06 32.49 -4.50
CA ARG A 766 17.56 31.21 -5.03
C ARG A 766 18.43 29.98 -4.74
N ASN A 767 19.76 30.13 -4.62
CA ASN A 767 20.65 28.98 -4.47
C ASN A 767 20.47 28.24 -3.13
N TYR A 768 20.01 28.95 -2.11
CA TYR A 768 19.89 28.46 -0.74
C TYR A 768 18.44 28.12 -0.37
N TYR A 769 17.48 28.94 -0.79
CA TYR A 769 16.08 28.85 -0.35
C TYR A 769 15.16 28.05 -1.29
N THR A 770 15.62 27.76 -2.51
CA THR A 770 14.85 26.96 -3.48
C THR A 770 15.04 25.47 -3.25
N ALA A 771 13.95 24.71 -3.36
CA ALA A 771 13.96 23.26 -3.32
C ALA A 771 14.83 22.66 -4.43
N ARG A 772 15.35 21.46 -4.16
CA ARG A 772 16.09 20.67 -5.14
C ARG A 772 15.32 19.44 -5.55
N ASP A 773 15.42 19.10 -6.83
CA ASP A 773 14.85 17.87 -7.37
C ASP A 773 15.64 16.64 -6.91
N VAL A 774 15.19 15.43 -7.23
CA VAL A 774 15.86 14.17 -6.85
C VAL A 774 17.28 14.09 -7.45
N ALA A 775 17.55 14.85 -8.52
CA ALA A 775 18.90 15.01 -9.03
C ALA A 775 19.83 15.89 -8.18
N SER A 776 19.29 16.55 -7.16
CA SER A 776 19.89 17.58 -6.30
C SER A 776 20.13 18.91 -7.03
N ASP A 777 19.48 19.12 -8.17
CA ASP A 777 19.53 20.37 -8.93
C ASP A 777 18.46 21.35 -8.44
N ILE A 778 18.78 22.64 -8.43
CA ILE A 778 17.82 23.69 -8.09
C ILE A 778 16.61 23.59 -9.03
N VAL A 779 15.42 23.60 -8.46
CA VAL A 779 14.18 23.53 -9.23
C VAL A 779 13.86 24.91 -9.79
N GLN A 780 13.66 24.96 -11.10
CA GLN A 780 13.30 26.18 -11.82
C GLN A 780 12.26 25.81 -12.87
N LYS A 781 11.07 26.38 -12.72
CA LYS A 781 9.92 26.19 -13.61
C LYS A 781 9.67 27.48 -14.39
N TYR A 782 8.86 27.35 -15.43
CA TYR A 782 8.37 28.47 -16.22
C TYR A 782 6.90 28.23 -16.57
N PRO A 783 6.12 29.29 -16.83
CA PRO A 783 4.85 29.14 -17.53
C PRO A 783 5.02 28.34 -18.83
N PHE A 784 3.99 27.60 -19.22
CA PHE A 784 4.00 26.87 -20.47
C PHE A 784 3.57 27.78 -21.63
N ASP A 785 4.28 27.70 -22.74
CA ASP A 785 3.83 28.30 -23.99
C ASP A 785 2.59 27.53 -24.50
N PRO A 786 1.46 28.21 -24.75
CA PRO A 786 0.21 27.55 -25.12
C PRO A 786 0.24 26.89 -26.50
N SER A 787 1.18 27.26 -27.37
CA SER A 787 1.31 26.72 -28.74
C SER A 787 2.17 25.46 -28.79
N THR A 788 3.18 25.37 -27.92
CA THR A 788 4.16 24.26 -27.91
C THR A 788 4.02 23.33 -26.71
N TYR A 789 3.31 23.74 -25.66
CA TYR A 789 3.23 23.06 -24.35
C TYR A 789 4.58 22.89 -23.64
N LEU A 790 5.63 23.57 -24.10
CA LEU A 790 6.95 23.59 -23.48
C LEU A 790 7.08 24.80 -22.56
N PHE A 791 8.05 24.75 -21.65
CA PHE A 791 8.42 25.91 -20.84
C PHE A 791 8.78 27.13 -21.70
N ASP A 792 8.05 28.23 -21.49
CA ASP A 792 8.37 29.53 -22.04
C ASP A 792 9.48 30.19 -21.21
N LYS A 793 10.73 29.95 -21.63
CA LYS A 793 11.91 30.52 -20.97
C LYS A 793 12.08 32.02 -21.20
N THR A 794 11.20 32.67 -21.99
CA THR A 794 11.16 34.13 -22.10
C THR A 794 10.46 34.77 -20.91
N LYS A 795 9.64 34.01 -20.17
CA LYS A 795 8.95 34.45 -18.96
C LYS A 795 9.82 34.33 -17.72
N LYS A 796 9.40 35.02 -16.66
CA LYS A 796 10.08 34.94 -15.36
C LYS A 796 10.04 33.51 -14.82
N PRO A 797 11.16 33.03 -14.26
CA PRO A 797 11.19 31.72 -13.62
C PRO A 797 10.37 31.69 -12.33
N ILE A 798 9.90 30.50 -12.01
CA ILE A 798 9.19 30.16 -10.77
C ILE A 798 10.05 29.16 -9.99
N TYR A 799 10.26 29.42 -8.71
CA TYR A 799 11.11 28.64 -7.82
C TYR A 799 10.27 28.09 -6.66
N PRO A 800 10.11 26.76 -6.56
CA PRO A 800 9.52 26.14 -5.39
C PRO A 800 10.37 26.41 -4.14
N VAL A 801 9.75 26.97 -3.11
CA VAL A 801 10.40 27.28 -1.85
C VAL A 801 10.66 25.99 -1.08
N SER A 802 11.89 25.80 -0.60
CA SER A 802 12.21 24.65 0.25
C SER A 802 11.41 24.74 1.57
N PRO A 803 10.64 23.70 1.92
CA PRO A 803 9.82 23.69 3.15
C PRO A 803 10.61 23.86 4.43
N ARG A 804 11.93 23.62 4.39
CA ARG A 804 12.85 23.87 5.51
C ARG A 804 12.81 25.31 6.01
N PHE A 805 12.35 26.23 5.17
CA PHE A 805 12.27 27.66 5.48
C PHE A 805 10.85 28.14 5.69
N TYR A 806 9.83 27.27 5.64
CA TYR A 806 8.43 27.64 5.83
C TYR A 806 8.22 28.34 7.16
N GLU A 807 8.56 27.71 8.28
CA GLU A 807 8.38 28.33 9.61
C GLU A 807 9.10 29.69 9.73
N ARG A 808 10.32 29.82 9.18
CA ARG A 808 11.05 31.08 9.16
C ARG A 808 10.35 32.14 8.31
N PHE A 809 9.89 31.77 7.13
CA PHE A 809 9.19 32.66 6.24
C PHE A 809 7.86 33.11 6.85
N MET A 810 7.15 32.22 7.52
CA MET A 810 5.96 32.57 8.29
C MET A 810 6.30 33.50 9.46
N GLN A 811 7.38 33.22 10.19
CA GLN A 811 7.84 34.08 11.28
C GLN A 811 8.09 35.51 10.79
N ASN A 812 8.79 35.68 9.67
CA ASN A 812 9.02 37.01 9.12
C ASN A 812 7.70 37.70 8.73
N ILE A 813 6.73 36.95 8.15
CA ILE A 813 5.40 37.51 7.86
C ILE A 813 4.79 38.01 9.17
N VAL A 814 4.69 37.15 10.18
CA VAL A 814 4.06 37.47 11.49
C VAL A 814 4.72 38.68 12.18
N GLU A 815 6.05 38.78 12.13
CA GLU A 815 6.83 39.88 12.74
C GLU A 815 6.68 41.20 11.99
N ASP A 816 6.67 41.18 10.65
CA ASP A 816 6.56 42.38 9.81
C ASP A 816 5.10 42.82 9.56
N TYR A 817 4.11 42.02 9.96
CA TYR A 817 2.71 42.29 9.67
C TYR A 817 2.13 43.38 10.57
N ASP A 818 2.29 44.63 10.16
CA ASP A 818 1.67 45.81 10.77
C ASP A 818 1.12 46.77 9.70
N PHE A 819 0.11 46.30 8.96
CA PHE A 819 -0.50 47.03 7.85
C PHE A 819 -1.92 47.55 8.14
N GLY A 820 -2.52 47.11 9.24
CA GLY A 820 -3.89 47.47 9.64
C GLY A 820 -4.97 46.48 9.21
N PHE A 821 -4.62 45.38 8.53
CA PHE A 821 -5.54 44.27 8.27
C PHE A 821 -5.29 43.16 9.30
N ASP A 822 -6.34 42.40 9.64
CA ASP A 822 -6.25 41.28 10.59
C ASP A 822 -6.32 39.90 9.93
N ASN A 823 -6.75 39.83 8.67
CA ASN A 823 -6.92 38.58 7.93
C ASN A 823 -5.77 38.39 6.92
N MET A 824 -5.62 37.17 6.37
CA MET A 824 -4.59 36.86 5.36
C MET A 824 -5.04 35.75 4.40
N ALA A 825 -4.64 35.83 3.12
CA ALA A 825 -4.84 34.75 2.15
C ALA A 825 -3.50 34.10 1.77
N PHE A 826 -3.43 32.78 1.82
CA PHE A 826 -2.22 32.02 1.49
C PHE A 826 -2.41 31.12 0.28
N GLY A 827 -1.60 31.34 -0.75
CA GLY A 827 -1.43 30.41 -1.87
C GLY A 827 -0.39 29.34 -1.56
N ASN A 828 -0.65 28.10 -1.97
CA ASN A 828 0.23 26.93 -1.83
C ASN A 828 0.60 26.52 -0.40
N LEU A 829 0.10 27.18 0.65
CA LEU A 829 0.25 26.75 2.04
C LEU A 829 -0.94 25.86 2.41
N GLY A 830 -0.68 24.58 2.66
CA GLY A 830 -1.75 23.60 2.94
C GLY A 830 -2.48 23.09 1.70
N SER A 831 -2.01 23.43 0.50
CA SER A 831 -2.62 23.04 -0.79
C SER A 831 -1.63 22.72 -1.90
N ALA A 832 -0.34 22.64 -1.54
CA ALA A 832 0.71 22.13 -2.41
C ALA A 832 1.77 21.39 -1.58
N MET A 833 2.42 20.40 -2.20
CA MET A 833 3.51 19.65 -1.60
C MET A 833 4.82 19.90 -2.33
N VAL A 834 5.87 20.21 -1.56
CA VAL A 834 7.22 20.47 -2.09
C VAL A 834 8.22 19.59 -1.35
N GLY A 835 8.93 18.70 -2.03
CA GLY A 835 10.11 18.02 -1.50
C GLY A 835 11.37 18.89 -1.60
N ASP A 836 12.44 18.57 -0.88
CA ASP A 836 13.77 19.17 -1.11
C ASP A 836 14.87 18.13 -0.99
N TYR A 837 15.32 17.60 -2.12
CA TYR A 837 16.23 16.45 -2.17
C TYR A 837 17.70 16.89 -2.29
N LYS A 838 18.10 17.80 -1.41
CA LYS A 838 19.50 18.22 -1.30
C LYS A 838 20.38 17.04 -0.88
N LYS A 839 21.47 16.81 -1.61
CA LYS A 839 22.43 15.73 -1.33
C LYS A 839 22.86 15.70 0.15
N ARG A 840 22.67 14.54 0.81
CA ARG A 840 22.97 14.29 2.24
C ARG A 840 22.13 15.11 3.24
N ASN A 841 21.02 15.70 2.79
CA ASN A 841 20.14 16.50 3.63
C ASN A 841 18.74 16.58 2.98
N GLU A 842 18.19 15.43 2.64
CA GLU A 842 16.90 15.30 1.95
C GLU A 842 15.76 15.68 2.91
N PHE A 843 14.77 16.42 2.41
CA PHE A 843 13.57 16.81 3.15
C PHE A 843 12.36 16.21 2.43
N THR A 844 11.70 15.27 3.10
CA THR A 844 10.63 14.47 2.48
C THR A 844 9.31 15.25 2.41
N LYS A 845 8.36 14.80 1.59
CA LYS A 845 7.00 15.37 1.56
C LYS A 845 6.29 15.29 2.90
N TYR A 846 6.54 14.25 3.69
CA TYR A 846 5.99 14.15 5.04
C TYR A 846 6.55 15.24 5.96
N SER A 847 7.87 15.47 5.91
CA SER A 847 8.50 16.58 6.65
C SER A 847 7.97 17.95 6.17
N ALA A 848 7.70 18.10 4.86
CA ALA A 848 7.10 19.30 4.28
C ALA A 848 5.70 19.57 4.84
N MET A 849 4.85 18.54 4.91
CA MET A 849 3.52 18.63 5.50
C MET A 849 3.59 19.12 6.96
N LEU A 850 4.49 18.57 7.78
CA LEU A 850 4.66 19.01 9.17
C LEU A 850 5.11 20.48 9.25
N ALA A 851 6.04 20.91 8.40
CA ALA A 851 6.47 22.31 8.34
C ALA A 851 5.33 23.25 7.90
N SER A 852 4.45 22.78 7.00
CA SER A 852 3.23 23.50 6.62
C SER A 852 2.24 23.59 7.77
N ILE A 853 1.99 22.51 8.52
CA ILE A 853 1.12 22.52 9.71
C ILE A 853 1.62 23.52 10.74
N ASN A 854 2.92 23.49 11.09
CA ASN A 854 3.50 24.44 12.03
C ASN A 854 3.36 25.89 11.55
N SER A 855 3.55 26.13 10.25
CA SER A 855 3.39 27.47 9.67
C SER A 855 1.93 27.93 9.69
N LEU A 856 0.98 27.04 9.46
CA LEU A 856 -0.45 27.33 9.59
C LEU A 856 -0.84 27.64 11.03
N GLU A 857 -0.31 26.90 12.01
CA GLU A 857 -0.53 27.17 13.43
C GLU A 857 0.02 28.55 13.84
N MET A 858 1.24 28.89 13.40
CA MET A 858 1.80 30.22 13.61
C MET A 858 0.94 31.33 13.00
N ALA A 859 0.44 31.11 11.79
CA ALA A 859 -0.44 32.05 11.11
C ALA A 859 -1.77 32.21 11.85
N ASN A 860 -2.38 31.10 12.27
CA ASN A 860 -3.65 31.09 13.01
C ASN A 860 -3.56 31.84 14.36
N ASN A 861 -2.39 31.85 15.00
CA ASN A 861 -2.18 32.61 16.23
C ASN A 861 -2.01 34.12 16.00
N ARG A 862 -1.72 34.55 14.76
CA ARG A 862 -1.50 35.96 14.40
C ARG A 862 -2.69 36.60 13.69
N PHE A 863 -3.32 35.88 12.78
CA PHE A 863 -4.40 36.40 11.93
C PHE A 863 -5.76 35.98 12.49
N ALA A 864 -6.75 36.87 12.37
CA ALA A 864 -8.10 36.60 12.84
C ALA A 864 -8.83 35.58 11.95
N LYS A 865 -8.67 35.72 10.62
CA LYS A 865 -9.23 34.80 9.62
C LYS A 865 -8.22 34.49 8.52
N MET A 866 -8.30 33.28 7.96
CA MET A 866 -7.42 32.86 6.87
C MET A 866 -8.21 32.29 5.69
N ALA A 867 -7.85 32.75 4.50
CA ALA A 867 -8.33 32.23 3.23
C ALA A 867 -7.31 31.26 2.63
N LEU A 868 -7.70 30.01 2.43
CA LEU A 868 -6.86 28.97 1.83
C LEU A 868 -7.46 28.47 0.52
N TYR A 869 -6.61 28.10 -0.44
CA TYR A 869 -7.04 27.60 -1.75
C TYR A 869 -7.04 26.08 -1.74
N SER A 870 -8.16 25.40 -2.04
CA SER A 870 -8.26 23.93 -2.07
C SER A 870 -7.52 23.24 -0.89
N PRO A 871 -7.86 23.56 0.37
CA PRO A 871 -7.10 23.09 1.52
C PRO A 871 -7.16 21.56 1.65
N TYR A 872 -6.01 20.95 1.89
CA TYR A 872 -5.93 19.55 2.32
C TYR A 872 -6.57 19.38 3.70
N ASP A 873 -6.94 18.15 4.06
CA ASP A 873 -7.61 17.83 5.32
C ASP A 873 -6.91 18.41 6.58
N PHE A 874 -5.58 18.35 6.65
CA PHE A 874 -4.82 18.91 7.79
C PHE A 874 -4.86 20.45 7.87
N ALA A 875 -5.25 21.14 6.80
CA ALA A 875 -5.33 22.59 6.73
C ALA A 875 -6.75 23.12 7.04
N LEU A 876 -7.76 22.25 7.02
CA LEU A 876 -9.15 22.58 7.38
C LEU A 876 -9.29 23.29 8.75
N PRO A 877 -8.56 22.92 9.82
CA PRO A 877 -8.73 23.54 11.15
C PRO A 877 -8.34 25.01 11.20
N TYR A 878 -7.58 25.47 10.21
CA TYR A 878 -7.07 26.82 10.11
C TYR A 878 -7.81 27.63 9.03
N THR A 879 -8.78 27.02 8.35
CA THR A 879 -9.47 27.64 7.21
C THR A 879 -10.70 28.40 7.70
N SER A 880 -10.77 29.70 7.37
CA SER A 880 -11.98 30.51 7.56
C SER A 880 -12.79 30.64 6.29
N ILE A 881 -12.13 30.67 5.12
CA ILE A 881 -12.77 30.52 3.82
C ILE A 881 -11.90 29.64 2.91
N ALA A 882 -12.52 28.73 2.16
CA ALA A 882 -11.84 27.96 1.13
C ALA A 882 -12.14 28.52 -0.27
N LEU A 883 -11.11 28.68 -1.09
CA LEU A 883 -11.23 29.20 -2.44
C LEU A 883 -10.79 28.15 -3.45
N ASP A 884 -11.32 28.23 -4.67
CA ASP A 884 -10.91 27.38 -5.79
C ASP A 884 -11.05 25.88 -5.47
N VAL A 885 -12.14 25.49 -4.80
CA VAL A 885 -12.46 24.08 -4.53
C VAL A 885 -12.97 23.43 -5.83
N PRO A 886 -12.48 22.25 -6.25
CA PRO A 886 -12.86 21.68 -7.53
C PRO A 886 -14.35 21.31 -7.59
N TYR A 887 -15.04 21.67 -8.67
CA TYR A 887 -16.44 21.26 -8.90
C TYR A 887 -16.56 19.79 -9.29
N THR A 888 -15.53 19.22 -9.91
CA THR A 888 -15.54 17.86 -10.45
C THR A 888 -14.27 17.10 -10.06
N SER A 889 -14.23 15.81 -10.38
CA SER A 889 -12.99 15.02 -10.35
C SER A 889 -12.17 15.23 -11.60
N SER A 890 -10.96 14.67 -11.64
CA SER A 890 -10.25 14.41 -12.89
C SER A 890 -11.12 13.54 -13.78
N THR A 891 -11.26 13.89 -15.06
CA THR A 891 -12.10 13.18 -16.03
C THR A 891 -11.43 11.92 -16.57
N TYR A 892 -10.79 11.13 -15.69
CA TYR A 892 -10.19 9.84 -16.05
C TYR A 892 -11.25 8.92 -16.63
N GLU A 893 -10.91 8.25 -17.74
CA GLU A 893 -11.88 7.47 -18.50
C GLU A 893 -12.44 6.30 -17.69
N ILE A 894 -11.64 5.74 -16.77
CA ILE A 894 -12.04 4.62 -15.90
C ILE A 894 -13.11 5.02 -14.86
N PHE A 895 -13.27 6.31 -14.53
CA PHE A 895 -14.31 6.81 -13.62
C PHE A 895 -15.66 6.80 -14.29
N ASP A 896 -16.72 6.51 -13.53
CA ASP A 896 -18.09 6.49 -14.04
C ASP A 896 -18.77 7.85 -13.96
N TYR A 897 -18.62 8.57 -12.84
CA TYR A 897 -19.12 9.94 -12.68
C TYR A 897 -18.45 10.65 -11.48
N SER A 898 -18.48 11.98 -11.49
CA SER A 898 -18.03 12.82 -10.37
C SER A 898 -19.14 12.99 -9.33
N ILE A 899 -18.75 13.21 -8.08
CA ILE A 899 -19.63 13.52 -6.94
C ILE A 899 -19.03 14.66 -6.12
N PRO A 900 -19.83 15.47 -5.40
CA PRO A 900 -19.34 16.53 -4.53
C PRO A 900 -18.92 15.99 -3.16
N PHE A 901 -18.10 14.94 -3.12
CA PHE A 901 -17.69 14.26 -1.88
C PHE A 901 -16.92 15.19 -0.94
N TYR A 902 -15.96 15.96 -1.46
CA TYR A 902 -15.22 16.94 -0.68
C TYR A 902 -16.17 17.96 -0.04
N GLN A 903 -17.11 18.50 -0.82
CA GLN A 903 -18.08 19.48 -0.35
C GLN A 903 -19.06 18.90 0.67
N MET A 904 -19.55 17.67 0.48
CA MET A 904 -20.35 16.98 1.50
C MET A 904 -19.59 16.80 2.82
N VAL A 905 -18.26 16.67 2.77
CA VAL A 905 -17.42 16.58 3.98
C VAL A 905 -17.26 17.94 4.65
N ILE A 906 -17.05 19.02 3.90
CA ILE A 906 -16.73 20.35 4.45
C ILE A 906 -17.92 21.30 4.63
N SER A 907 -19.09 21.01 4.04
CA SER A 907 -20.27 21.88 4.05
C SER A 907 -20.61 22.38 5.45
N GLY A 908 -20.78 23.68 5.67
CA GLY A 908 -21.13 24.22 6.98
C GLY A 908 -19.98 24.34 8.01
N LEU A 909 -18.76 23.85 7.69
CA LEU A 909 -17.59 24.13 8.54
C LEU A 909 -17.12 25.58 8.37
N PHE A 910 -17.10 26.05 7.13
CA PHE A 910 -16.74 27.40 6.71
C PHE A 910 -17.29 27.65 5.30
N ASP A 911 -17.33 28.91 4.86
CA ASP A 911 -17.64 29.26 3.48
C ASP A 911 -16.58 28.75 2.51
N TYR A 912 -17.02 28.18 1.39
CA TYR A 912 -16.12 27.77 0.32
C TYR A 912 -16.65 28.18 -1.03
N SER A 913 -15.76 28.45 -1.98
CA SER A 913 -16.12 28.75 -3.37
C SER A 913 -15.38 27.85 -4.34
N GLY A 914 -15.98 27.67 -5.51
CA GLY A 914 -15.39 26.85 -6.56
C GLY A 914 -14.38 27.60 -7.43
N MET A 915 -14.19 27.10 -8.65
CA MET A 915 -13.33 27.73 -9.64
C MET A 915 -13.78 29.16 -9.97
N VAL A 916 -12.83 30.00 -10.34
CA VAL A 916 -13.10 31.39 -10.72
C VAL A 916 -14.00 31.45 -11.96
N VAL A 917 -15.15 32.12 -11.87
CA VAL A 917 -16.17 32.16 -12.93
C VAL A 917 -15.64 32.81 -14.20
N ASN A 918 -15.11 34.03 -14.11
CA ASN A 918 -14.64 34.77 -15.27
C ASN A 918 -13.31 34.29 -15.85
N ALA A 919 -12.56 33.47 -15.10
CA ALA A 919 -11.37 32.79 -15.63
C ALA A 919 -11.71 31.56 -16.48
N ASN A 920 -12.94 31.05 -16.32
CA ASN A 920 -13.48 29.87 -17.02
C ASN A 920 -14.77 30.27 -17.76
N ASP A 921 -14.72 31.40 -18.48
CA ASP A 921 -15.87 31.96 -19.19
C ASP A 921 -16.33 31.06 -20.35
N GLU A 922 -15.43 30.24 -20.89
CA GLU A 922 -15.72 29.28 -21.95
C GLU A 922 -16.73 28.19 -21.54
N LYS A 923 -16.94 28.00 -20.23
CA LYS A 923 -17.95 27.08 -19.68
C LYS A 923 -19.36 27.65 -19.73
N GLY A 924 -19.49 28.97 -19.74
CA GLY A 924 -20.76 29.70 -19.66
C GLY A 924 -21.36 29.77 -18.25
N LEU A 925 -22.22 30.77 -18.02
CA LEU A 925 -22.79 31.07 -16.69
C LEU A 925 -23.61 29.91 -16.12
N ASN A 926 -24.43 29.25 -16.95
CA ASN A 926 -25.29 28.15 -16.53
C ASN A 926 -24.51 26.94 -15.97
N PHE A 927 -23.30 26.68 -16.50
CA PHE A 927 -22.43 25.64 -15.96
C PHE A 927 -22.05 25.94 -14.50
N HIS A 928 -21.66 27.19 -14.21
CA HIS A 928 -21.30 27.63 -12.86
C HIS A 928 -22.52 27.60 -11.93
N VAL A 929 -23.69 28.07 -12.40
CA VAL A 929 -24.95 27.96 -11.63
C VAL A 929 -25.21 26.51 -11.22
N MET A 930 -25.22 25.58 -12.17
CA MET A 930 -25.54 24.18 -11.89
C MET A 930 -24.57 23.55 -10.87
N HIS A 931 -23.27 23.76 -11.03
CA HIS A 931 -22.29 23.21 -10.09
C HIS A 931 -22.30 23.90 -8.72
N ILE A 932 -22.59 25.20 -8.65
CA ILE A 932 -22.81 25.87 -7.36
C ILE A 932 -24.01 25.25 -6.64
N LEU A 933 -25.12 25.03 -7.34
CA LEU A 933 -26.32 24.38 -6.79
C LEU A 933 -26.09 22.90 -6.42
N GLU A 934 -25.19 22.21 -7.10
CA GLU A 934 -24.81 20.82 -6.79
C GLU A 934 -23.94 20.72 -5.54
N THR A 935 -23.01 21.67 -5.42
CA THR A 935 -21.91 21.56 -4.46
C THR A 935 -22.12 22.38 -3.21
N GLY A 936 -23.03 23.37 -3.19
CA GLY A 936 -23.23 24.29 -2.06
C GLY A 936 -22.18 25.41 -2.01
N SER A 937 -21.45 25.61 -3.10
CA SER A 937 -20.34 26.56 -3.16
C SER A 937 -20.82 28.01 -3.25
N ASN A 938 -20.01 28.93 -2.76
CA ASN A 938 -20.10 30.36 -3.01
C ASN A 938 -19.47 30.76 -4.35
N VAL A 939 -19.64 32.03 -4.72
CA VAL A 939 -19.21 32.59 -6.00
C VAL A 939 -17.80 33.18 -5.88
N HIS A 940 -16.98 33.04 -6.94
CA HIS A 940 -15.62 33.57 -6.98
C HIS A 940 -15.27 34.22 -8.33
N PHE A 941 -14.77 35.46 -8.29
CA PHE A 941 -14.34 36.22 -9.47
C PHE A 941 -12.95 36.84 -9.26
N VAL A 942 -12.24 37.14 -10.36
CA VAL A 942 -11.01 37.95 -10.33
C VAL A 942 -11.29 39.31 -10.99
N PHE A 943 -11.06 40.41 -10.28
CA PHE A 943 -11.36 41.77 -10.76
C PHE A 943 -10.16 42.72 -10.84
N SER A 944 -10.25 43.64 -11.80
CA SER A 944 -9.47 44.86 -11.94
C SER A 944 -10.38 46.04 -12.25
N TYR A 945 -10.05 47.23 -11.71
CA TYR A 945 -10.75 48.47 -12.07
C TYR A 945 -10.40 48.91 -13.49
N GLU A 946 -9.11 48.95 -13.79
CA GLU A 946 -8.59 49.32 -15.11
C GLU A 946 -8.84 48.20 -16.15
N ASP A 947 -8.91 48.61 -17.41
CA ASP A 947 -9.03 47.68 -18.54
C ASP A 947 -7.84 46.70 -18.59
N SER A 948 -8.17 45.40 -18.62
CA SER A 948 -7.21 44.30 -18.71
C SER A 948 -6.37 44.35 -20.00
N ALA A 949 -6.80 45.10 -21.03
CA ALA A 949 -5.98 45.39 -22.21
C ALA A 949 -4.61 46.01 -21.88
N LYS A 950 -4.45 46.64 -20.71
CA LYS A 950 -3.16 47.15 -20.21
C LYS A 950 -2.13 46.05 -19.90
N LEU A 951 -2.55 44.79 -19.81
CA LEU A 951 -1.71 43.63 -19.54
C LEU A 951 -1.19 42.97 -20.82
N ILE A 952 -1.64 43.42 -22.00
CA ILE A 952 -1.12 42.97 -23.29
C ILE A 952 0.40 43.17 -23.33
N GLN A 953 1.12 42.16 -23.82
CA GLN A 953 2.59 42.11 -23.87
C GLN A 953 3.30 42.17 -22.50
N THR A 954 2.59 41.95 -21.40
CA THR A 954 3.19 41.74 -20.07
C THR A 954 3.24 40.26 -19.71
N ASP A 955 3.89 39.93 -18.59
CA ASP A 955 3.85 38.57 -18.03
C ASP A 955 2.48 38.19 -17.46
N TYR A 956 1.56 39.16 -17.34
CA TYR A 956 0.22 39.02 -16.75
C TYR A 956 -0.90 38.99 -17.80
N ASN A 957 -0.57 38.83 -19.08
CA ASN A 957 -1.56 38.79 -20.18
C ASN A 957 -2.64 37.71 -20.01
N TYR A 958 -2.41 36.71 -19.16
CA TYR A 958 -3.40 35.68 -18.84
C TYR A 958 -4.59 36.21 -18.01
N TYR A 959 -4.50 37.40 -17.41
CA TYR A 959 -5.61 38.10 -16.74
C TYR A 959 -6.42 38.99 -17.71
N TYR A 960 -6.64 38.53 -18.94
CA TYR A 960 -7.34 39.32 -19.97
C TYR A 960 -8.84 39.52 -19.67
N TYR A 961 -9.41 38.74 -18.74
CA TYR A 961 -10.83 38.71 -18.40
C TYR A 961 -11.21 39.54 -17.17
N THR A 962 -10.31 40.33 -16.57
CA THR A 962 -10.53 40.81 -15.18
C THR A 962 -11.30 42.13 -15.02
N GLN A 963 -11.59 42.88 -16.09
CA GLN A 963 -12.23 44.19 -15.92
C GLN A 963 -13.64 44.08 -15.29
N PHE A 964 -13.81 44.56 -14.04
CA PHE A 964 -15.00 44.28 -13.24
C PHE A 964 -16.32 44.78 -13.87
N SER A 965 -16.28 45.92 -14.55
CA SER A 965 -17.47 46.53 -15.16
C SER A 965 -18.08 45.68 -16.27
N LYS A 966 -17.34 44.70 -16.83
CA LYS A 966 -17.86 43.76 -17.82
C LYS A 966 -18.64 42.60 -17.22
N TRP A 967 -18.45 42.32 -15.93
CA TRP A 967 -19.02 41.16 -15.23
C TRP A 967 -20.13 41.52 -14.26
N LEU A 968 -20.46 42.80 -14.10
CA LEU A 968 -21.39 43.26 -13.06
C LEU A 968 -22.78 42.60 -13.17
N GLU A 969 -23.31 42.50 -14.39
CA GLU A 969 -24.58 41.84 -14.64
C GLU A 969 -24.50 40.33 -14.41
N ASP A 970 -23.39 39.67 -14.79
CA ASP A 970 -23.20 38.24 -14.55
C ASP A 970 -23.12 37.93 -13.05
N VAL A 971 -22.44 38.77 -12.25
CA VAL A 971 -22.40 38.64 -10.79
C VAL A 971 -23.81 38.76 -10.22
N LYS A 972 -24.55 39.78 -10.63
CA LYS A 972 -25.91 40.05 -10.15
C LYS A 972 -26.89 38.95 -10.53
N GLU A 973 -26.80 38.43 -11.75
CA GLU A 973 -27.61 37.29 -12.20
C GLU A 973 -27.28 36.04 -11.39
N LEU A 974 -25.99 35.71 -11.26
CA LEU A 974 -25.51 34.52 -10.57
C LEU A 974 -25.91 34.53 -9.09
N THR A 975 -25.56 35.57 -8.34
CA THR A 975 -25.90 35.66 -6.92
C THR A 975 -27.40 35.78 -6.71
N GLY A 976 -28.12 36.46 -7.61
CA GLY A 976 -29.57 36.56 -7.59
C GLY A 976 -30.25 35.19 -7.71
N ILE A 977 -29.84 34.36 -8.67
CA ILE A 977 -30.37 33.00 -8.86
C ILE A 977 -30.12 32.13 -7.62
N ILE A 978 -28.90 32.14 -7.09
CA ILE A 978 -28.53 31.27 -5.97
C ILE A 978 -29.26 31.70 -4.69
N ASN A 979 -29.34 33.00 -4.42
CA ASN A 979 -30.10 33.56 -3.29
C ASN A 979 -31.61 33.28 -3.43
N GLU A 980 -32.17 33.35 -4.65
CA GLU A 980 -33.57 32.99 -4.89
C GLU A 980 -33.83 31.52 -4.53
N ILE A 981 -32.92 30.61 -4.87
CA ILE A 981 -33.05 29.19 -4.56
C ILE A 981 -32.82 28.94 -3.06
N GLY A 982 -31.94 29.71 -2.41
CA GLY A 982 -31.77 29.73 -0.95
C GLY A 982 -31.11 28.47 -0.38
N ILE A 983 -29.99 28.06 -1.00
CA ILE A 983 -29.20 26.89 -0.58
C ILE A 983 -28.29 27.16 0.64
N HIS A 984 -27.89 28.42 0.86
CA HIS A 984 -27.03 28.82 1.97
C HIS A 984 -27.81 28.84 3.30
N GLY A 985 -27.11 28.77 4.43
CA GLY A 985 -27.70 28.58 5.75
C GLY A 985 -28.35 27.21 5.97
N LYS A 986 -27.98 26.21 5.15
CA LYS A 986 -28.49 24.83 5.16
C LYS A 986 -27.34 23.84 4.96
N GLU A 987 -27.43 22.67 5.59
CA GLU A 987 -26.47 21.57 5.40
C GLU A 987 -26.75 20.87 4.07
N LEU A 988 -25.71 20.57 3.29
CA LEU A 988 -25.79 19.65 2.14
C LEU A 988 -26.00 18.21 2.65
N MET A 989 -27.27 17.82 2.79
CA MET A 989 -27.66 16.56 3.44
C MET A 989 -27.43 15.32 2.58
N SER A 990 -27.71 15.41 1.29
CA SER A 990 -27.61 14.26 0.38
C SER A 990 -27.43 14.70 -1.07
N HIS A 991 -26.69 13.88 -1.81
CA HIS A 991 -26.52 13.97 -3.25
C HIS A 991 -26.74 12.57 -3.83
N GLU A 992 -27.61 12.40 -4.80
CA GLU A 992 -28.01 11.07 -5.31
C GLU A 992 -28.10 11.06 -6.83
N LEU A 993 -27.54 10.03 -7.47
CA LEU A 993 -27.76 9.78 -8.89
C LEU A 993 -29.16 9.19 -9.10
N VAL A 994 -30.03 9.94 -9.77
CA VAL A 994 -31.44 9.55 -10.02
C VAL A 994 -31.74 9.25 -11.50
N GLY A 995 -30.77 9.48 -12.39
CA GLY A 995 -30.85 9.19 -13.82
C GLY A 995 -29.48 9.33 -14.48
N ILE A 996 -29.40 9.17 -15.81
CA ILE A 996 -28.15 9.35 -16.55
C ILE A 996 -27.68 10.80 -16.39
N ASN A 997 -26.52 11.00 -15.74
CA ASN A 997 -25.98 12.33 -15.41
C ASN A 997 -27.02 13.28 -14.80
N THR A 998 -27.95 12.72 -14.01
CA THR A 998 -29.02 13.48 -13.36
C THR A 998 -28.98 13.22 -11.87
N TYR A 999 -28.90 14.30 -11.10
CA TYR A 999 -28.66 14.24 -9.66
C TYR A 999 -29.79 14.92 -8.89
N ARG A 1000 -30.10 14.37 -7.72
CA ARG A 1000 -30.95 14.98 -6.72
C ARG A 1000 -30.10 15.42 -5.54
N VAL A 1001 -30.22 16.68 -5.17
CA VAL A 1001 -29.46 17.32 -4.08
C VAL A 1001 -30.45 17.87 -3.07
N ILE A 1002 -30.19 17.63 -1.78
CA ILE A 1002 -31.05 18.09 -0.70
C ILE A 1002 -30.22 18.95 0.25
N TYR A 1003 -30.68 20.18 0.43
CA TYR A 1003 -30.22 21.09 1.47
C TYR A 1003 -31.27 21.19 2.56
N GLU A 1004 -30.86 21.12 3.82
CA GLU A 1004 -31.78 21.12 4.95
C GLU A 1004 -31.24 21.92 6.13
N ASN A 1005 -32.13 22.62 6.84
CA ASN A 1005 -31.86 23.10 8.19
C ASN A 1005 -33.04 22.73 9.11
N THR A 1006 -33.10 23.32 10.30
CA THR A 1006 -34.15 23.01 11.28
C THR A 1006 -35.57 23.42 10.88
N HIS A 1007 -35.76 24.23 9.82
CA HIS A 1007 -37.06 24.79 9.43
C HIS A 1007 -37.43 24.56 7.97
N GLU A 1008 -36.44 24.46 7.07
CA GLU A 1008 -36.63 24.48 5.63
C GLU A 1008 -35.82 23.39 4.94
N ARG A 1009 -36.38 22.88 3.84
CA ARG A 1009 -35.73 21.97 2.90
C ARG A 1009 -35.77 22.55 1.49
N VAL A 1010 -34.64 22.47 0.79
CA VAL A 1010 -34.55 22.73 -0.65
C VAL A 1010 -34.11 21.44 -1.34
N THR A 1011 -34.91 20.97 -2.30
CA THR A 1011 -34.57 19.83 -3.15
C THR A 1011 -34.31 20.33 -4.56
N ILE A 1012 -33.15 20.00 -5.10
CA ILE A 1012 -32.69 20.42 -6.43
C ILE A 1012 -32.47 19.18 -7.28
N TYR A 1013 -32.99 19.19 -8.50
CA TYR A 1013 -32.72 18.21 -9.52
C TYR A 1013 -31.86 18.86 -10.61
N LEU A 1014 -30.71 18.28 -10.90
CA LEU A 1014 -29.73 18.77 -11.86
C LEU A 1014 -29.59 17.76 -13.01
N ASN A 1015 -29.81 18.18 -14.25
CA ASN A 1015 -29.65 17.32 -15.42
C ASN A 1015 -28.49 17.81 -16.29
N TYR A 1016 -27.36 17.10 -16.22
CA TYR A 1016 -26.17 17.38 -17.03
C TYR A 1016 -26.16 16.63 -18.37
N SER A 1017 -27.22 15.88 -18.69
CA SER A 1017 -27.35 15.20 -19.98
C SER A 1017 -27.88 16.13 -21.08
N ASP A 1018 -27.80 15.65 -22.33
CA ASP A 1018 -28.32 16.30 -23.52
C ASP A 1018 -29.80 15.94 -23.82
N ALA A 1019 -30.44 15.18 -22.93
CA ALA A 1019 -31.82 14.72 -23.07
C ALA A 1019 -32.68 15.16 -21.87
N VAL A 1020 -34.00 15.24 -22.09
CA VAL A 1020 -34.96 15.45 -20.98
C VAL A 1020 -34.96 14.18 -20.11
N VAL A 1021 -34.78 14.35 -18.80
CA VAL A 1021 -34.85 13.25 -17.83
C VAL A 1021 -36.05 13.46 -16.91
N VAL A 1022 -36.75 12.38 -16.59
CA VAL A 1022 -37.87 12.41 -15.63
C VAL A 1022 -37.43 11.71 -14.35
N ALA A 1023 -37.36 12.47 -13.26
CA ALA A 1023 -37.05 11.97 -11.92
C ALA A 1023 -38.17 12.39 -10.96
N ASP A 1024 -38.66 11.46 -10.13
CA ASP A 1024 -39.75 11.71 -9.17
C ASP A 1024 -41.01 12.37 -9.78
N GLY A 1025 -41.30 12.04 -11.06
CA GLY A 1025 -42.44 12.61 -11.81
C GLY A 1025 -42.22 14.03 -12.35
N ILE A 1026 -41.02 14.58 -12.20
CA ILE A 1026 -40.63 15.92 -12.66
C ILE A 1026 -39.79 15.79 -13.94
N ALA A 1027 -40.19 16.48 -15.01
CA ALA A 1027 -39.39 16.57 -16.23
C ALA A 1027 -38.35 17.68 -16.10
N ILE A 1028 -37.08 17.33 -16.29
CA ILE A 1028 -35.93 18.24 -16.17
C ILE A 1028 -35.30 18.37 -17.55
N ASN A 1029 -35.26 19.59 -18.09
CA ASN A 1029 -34.70 19.86 -19.41
C ASN A 1029 -33.19 19.55 -19.46
N PRO A 1030 -32.62 19.30 -20.66
CA PRO A 1030 -31.17 19.14 -20.83
C PRO A 1030 -30.40 20.34 -20.28
N LEU A 1031 -29.23 20.10 -19.67
CA LEU A 1031 -28.33 21.13 -19.14
C LEU A 1031 -29.07 22.17 -18.27
N SER A 1032 -29.97 21.69 -17.41
CA SER A 1032 -30.87 22.54 -16.63
C SER A 1032 -31.14 21.96 -15.25
N TYR A 1033 -31.81 22.74 -14.41
CA TYR A 1033 -32.17 22.36 -13.06
C TYR A 1033 -33.62 22.72 -12.73
N VAL A 1034 -34.20 22.01 -11.77
CA VAL A 1034 -35.50 22.30 -11.17
C VAL A 1034 -35.36 22.21 -9.66
N TYR A 1035 -35.94 23.15 -8.92
CA TYR A 1035 -35.89 23.14 -7.46
C TYR A 1035 -37.29 23.18 -6.83
N GLN A 1036 -37.38 22.67 -5.61
CA GLN A 1036 -38.58 22.69 -4.78
C GLN A 1036 -38.20 23.13 -3.37
N LYS A 1037 -38.98 24.04 -2.79
CA LYS A 1037 -38.84 24.49 -1.40
C LYS A 1037 -39.95 23.89 -0.55
N GLY A 1038 -39.61 23.41 0.63
CA GLY A 1038 -40.53 22.91 1.63
C GLY A 1038 -40.21 23.45 3.04
N VAL A 1039 -41.24 23.54 3.88
CA VAL A 1039 -41.12 23.80 5.32
C VAL A 1039 -41.22 22.45 6.04
N LEU A 1040 -40.37 22.22 7.05
CA LEU A 1040 -40.28 20.95 7.78
C LEU A 1040 -41.21 20.86 8.99
#